data_AF-A0A960TPN8-F1
#
_entry.id   AF-A0A960TPN8-F1
#
_cell.length_a   1.000
_cell.length_b   1.000
_cell.length_c   1.000
_cell.angle_alpha   90.00
_cell.angle_beta   90.00
_cell.angle_gamma   90.00
#
_symmetry.space_group_name_H-M   'P 1'
#
loop_
_entity.id
_entity.type
_entity.pdbx_description
1 polymer ?
#
loop_
_entity_poly.entity_id
_entity_poly.type
_entity_poly.pdbx_seq_one_letter_code
_entity_poly.pdbx_strand_id
1 'polypeptide(L)'
;MAPFWPLKNLVAVNPMAGFEELPFEEALKQAEVYFQQKELPEGMLEVNRESIKWLQAFFDEGQSTLSMPNRHLGFLGSILRLLPFDHKVHKKKWLSALPKNPKALIAEGLRVLKIPHEEHERFLTLLLTTLPGWASYAILHDPQDYLAFRLLLTCLLYPKAKELLSWHDEALKNADADKLYQEVVSREAEYRASLLAKLESGKQPPLPSKAKAQLVFCIDVRSEALRRALEAQGEYETFGFAGFFGVPTSVENGVTGERHASCPVLLKPAHTVVEQADRSSEKGWKRLQGVKKLYQSLKYTFATPFALVEALGPLSGLWMGIKCLSPEAAAKIRSSLKRTLAAPYALRPHIESIPLEQQIAYGANALKIMGLTEFAPLIVFCGHRSATENNAHRSALDCGACGGRPGGPNARILAALLNSPAVKEALSIPEETLFVAAEHITTTGEVELFAADTPEEKADEIAALKEDLRKASQRLAYGNKKANDWSEVRPEWGLANNAAFIVAPRWFTKKSDLEGRAFLHSYDWEKDSDGSSLTAILTAPMVVAQWINAQYFFSTFDNVAFGGGSKVTQNITGKVGVMQGNASDLMHGLPLQSVFNSDGKAFHTPIRLTVVVYAPKNRLDPIIDEHPLLQKLFGNGWVHLICINPN
;
A
#
# COMPACT_ATOMS: atom_id res chain seq x y z
N MET A 1 14.87 -10.77 -1.59
CA MET A 1 13.71 -11.32 -2.34
C MET A 1 12.73 -10.19 -2.56
N ALA A 2 12.03 -10.14 -3.69
CA ALA A 2 11.01 -9.12 -3.91
C ALA A 2 9.89 -9.25 -2.86
N PRO A 3 9.32 -8.15 -2.37
CA PRO A 3 8.19 -8.22 -1.46
C PRO A 3 6.92 -8.69 -2.18
N PHE A 4 6.10 -9.50 -1.51
CA PHE A 4 4.84 -10.00 -2.06
C PHE A 4 3.75 -8.91 -1.99
N TRP A 5 3.02 -8.71 -3.09
CA TRP A 5 1.91 -7.77 -3.17
C TRP A 5 0.56 -8.47 -3.34
N PRO A 6 -0.20 -8.67 -2.24
CA PRO A 6 -1.52 -9.27 -2.33
C PRO A 6 -2.54 -8.27 -2.88
N LEU A 7 -3.55 -8.78 -3.58
CA LEU A 7 -4.68 -7.97 -4.10
C LEU A 7 -5.44 -7.19 -3.01
N LYS A 8 -5.47 -7.71 -1.78
CA LYS A 8 -6.32 -7.20 -0.69
C LYS A 8 -5.64 -6.17 0.21
N ASN A 9 -4.33 -6.32 0.45
CA ASN A 9 -3.58 -5.54 1.44
C ASN A 9 -2.25 -5.10 0.81
N LEU A 10 -2.32 -4.23 -0.19
CA LEU A 10 -1.12 -3.73 -0.85
C LEU A 10 -0.42 -2.79 0.13
N VAL A 11 0.75 -3.18 0.60
CA VAL A 11 1.62 -2.33 1.40
C VAL A 11 2.73 -1.81 0.50
N ALA A 12 2.94 -0.50 0.51
CA ALA A 12 4.11 0.09 -0.12
C ALA A 12 5.38 -0.43 0.57
N VAL A 13 6.35 -0.84 -0.24
CA VAL A 13 7.58 -1.52 0.20
C VAL A 13 8.66 -1.22 -0.83
N ASN A 14 9.91 -1.15 -0.37
CA ASN A 14 11.06 -1.08 -1.27
C ASN A 14 11.15 -2.39 -2.08
N PRO A 15 11.02 -2.36 -3.43
CA PRO A 15 11.18 -3.56 -4.27
C PRO A 15 12.56 -4.20 -4.12
N MET A 16 13.57 -3.41 -3.74
CA MET A 16 14.94 -3.84 -3.47
C MET A 16 15.24 -4.00 -1.98
N ALA A 17 14.23 -4.30 -1.16
CA ALA A 17 14.44 -4.61 0.25
C ALA A 17 15.48 -5.73 0.44
N GLY A 18 16.45 -5.47 1.32
CA GLY A 18 17.64 -6.27 1.57
C GLY A 18 18.91 -5.73 0.91
N PHE A 19 18.81 -4.82 -0.06
CA PHE A 19 19.98 -4.19 -0.70
C PHE A 19 20.39 -2.88 -0.01
N GLU A 20 19.67 -2.42 1.03
CA GLU A 20 19.95 -1.17 1.71
C GLU A 20 21.30 -1.14 2.44
N GLU A 21 21.95 -2.29 2.62
CA GLU A 21 23.33 -2.40 3.13
C GLU A 21 24.38 -1.88 2.13
N LEU A 22 24.04 -1.85 0.85
CA LEU A 22 24.93 -1.39 -0.22
C LEU A 22 24.66 0.08 -0.55
N PRO A 23 25.68 0.84 -0.97
CA PRO A 23 25.49 2.11 -1.66
C PRO A 23 24.46 1.95 -2.79
N PHE A 24 23.56 2.92 -2.94
CA PHE A 24 22.44 2.84 -3.89
C PHE A 24 22.90 2.52 -5.33
N GLU A 25 24.03 3.06 -5.77
CA GLU A 25 24.61 2.79 -7.09
C GLU A 25 24.99 1.31 -7.27
N GLU A 26 25.66 0.71 -6.28
CA GLU A 26 26.03 -0.70 -6.29
C GLU A 26 24.79 -1.60 -6.22
N ALA A 27 23.79 -1.19 -5.44
CA ALA A 27 22.51 -1.88 -5.35
C ALA A 27 21.80 -1.94 -6.72
N LEU A 28 21.82 -0.85 -7.50
CA LEU A 28 21.23 -0.82 -8.85
C LEU A 28 21.90 -1.84 -9.79
N LYS A 29 23.23 -1.98 -9.73
CA LYS A 29 23.98 -2.96 -10.54
C LYS A 29 23.57 -4.39 -10.20
N GLN A 30 23.46 -4.71 -8.90
CA GLN A 30 22.97 -6.02 -8.47
C GLN A 30 21.53 -6.28 -8.89
N ALA A 31 20.67 -5.26 -8.79
CA ALA A 31 19.26 -5.39 -9.09
C ALA A 31 18.97 -5.60 -10.59
N GLU A 32 19.80 -5.04 -11.48
CA GLU A 32 19.74 -5.32 -12.90
C GLU A 32 19.84 -6.83 -13.18
N VAL A 33 20.79 -7.50 -12.53
CA VAL A 33 21.00 -8.94 -12.74
C VAL A 33 19.92 -9.79 -12.07
N TYR A 34 19.59 -9.50 -10.81
CA TYR A 34 18.67 -10.33 -10.05
C TYR A 34 17.20 -10.18 -10.47
N PHE A 35 16.79 -9.02 -10.99
CA PHE A 35 15.37 -8.74 -11.26
C PHE A 35 15.06 -8.46 -12.73
N GLN A 36 15.92 -7.77 -13.49
CA GLN A 36 15.63 -7.54 -14.92
C GLN A 36 15.86 -8.81 -15.75
N GLN A 37 16.87 -9.61 -15.37
CA GLN A 37 17.11 -10.95 -15.91
C GLN A 37 17.05 -11.03 -17.44
N LYS A 38 17.70 -10.05 -18.08
CA LYS A 38 17.83 -10.01 -19.54
C LYS A 38 18.50 -11.30 -20.00
N GLU A 39 17.84 -12.01 -20.92
CA GLU A 39 18.38 -13.23 -21.57
C GLU A 39 18.65 -14.40 -20.62
N LEU A 40 17.67 -14.78 -19.78
CA LEU A 40 17.76 -16.03 -19.00
C LEU A 40 18.01 -17.26 -19.90
N PRO A 41 18.81 -18.24 -19.42
CA PRO A 41 19.00 -19.50 -20.13
C PRO A 41 17.67 -20.20 -20.46
N GLU A 42 17.53 -20.75 -21.67
CA GLU A 42 16.28 -21.38 -22.14
C GLU A 42 15.78 -22.49 -21.19
N GLY A 43 16.71 -23.28 -20.64
CA GLY A 43 16.36 -24.31 -19.65
C GLY A 43 15.73 -23.73 -18.37
N MET A 44 16.16 -22.53 -17.95
CA MET A 44 15.56 -21.84 -16.80
C MET A 44 14.18 -21.27 -17.13
N LEU A 45 13.97 -20.78 -18.36
CA LEU A 45 12.65 -20.36 -18.83
C LEU A 45 11.65 -21.53 -18.84
N GLU A 46 12.08 -22.73 -19.24
CA GLU A 46 11.25 -23.93 -19.19
C GLU A 46 10.88 -24.32 -17.75
N VAL A 47 11.87 -24.32 -16.85
CA VAL A 47 11.65 -24.56 -15.42
C VAL A 47 10.68 -23.55 -14.82
N ASN A 48 10.81 -22.27 -15.17
CA ASN A 48 9.91 -21.20 -14.74
C ASN A 48 8.48 -21.44 -15.21
N ARG A 49 8.29 -21.75 -16.49
CA ARG A 49 6.97 -22.02 -17.07
C ARG A 49 6.27 -23.18 -16.39
N GLU A 50 6.98 -24.27 -16.15
CA GLU A 50 6.42 -25.42 -15.43
C GLU A 50 6.17 -25.12 -13.95
N SER A 51 7.06 -24.34 -13.31
CA SER A 51 6.86 -23.89 -11.93
C SER A 51 5.55 -23.11 -11.79
N ILE A 52 5.36 -22.10 -12.63
CA ILE A 52 4.19 -21.23 -12.65
C ILE A 52 2.89 -22.03 -12.79
N LYS A 53 2.86 -23.06 -13.63
CA LYS A 53 1.68 -23.93 -13.79
C LYS A 53 1.26 -24.59 -12.47
N TRP A 54 2.21 -25.21 -11.76
CA TRP A 54 1.93 -25.91 -10.50
C TRP A 54 1.60 -24.94 -9.36
N LEU A 55 2.28 -23.79 -9.32
CA LEU A 55 2.05 -22.75 -8.32
C LEU A 55 0.63 -22.17 -8.45
N GLN A 56 0.20 -21.87 -9.67
CA GLN A 56 -1.17 -21.41 -9.95
C GLN A 56 -2.23 -22.41 -9.46
N ALA A 57 -2.03 -23.70 -9.74
CA ALA A 57 -2.98 -24.74 -9.33
C ALA A 57 -3.03 -24.93 -7.81
N PHE A 58 -1.88 -24.92 -7.13
CA PHE A 58 -1.82 -25.17 -5.69
C PHE A 58 -2.28 -23.97 -4.87
N PHE A 59 -1.93 -22.75 -5.28
CA PHE A 59 -2.19 -21.54 -4.52
C PHE A 59 -3.55 -20.89 -4.81
N ASP A 60 -4.37 -21.47 -5.70
CA ASP A 60 -5.71 -20.98 -6.00
C ASP A 60 -6.60 -20.86 -4.75
N GLU A 61 -7.07 -19.66 -4.40
CA GLU A 61 -8.00 -19.39 -3.30
C GLU A 61 -9.48 -19.44 -3.76
N GLY A 62 -9.82 -20.49 -4.51
CA GLY A 62 -11.16 -20.72 -5.02
C GLY A 62 -11.54 -19.76 -6.15
N GLN A 63 -10.57 -19.35 -6.97
CA GLN A 63 -10.88 -18.76 -8.28
C GLN A 63 -11.34 -19.86 -9.23
N SER A 64 -10.70 -21.02 -9.14
CA SER A 64 -11.10 -22.23 -9.85
C SER A 64 -12.18 -22.98 -9.07
N THR A 65 -13.20 -23.50 -9.78
CA THR A 65 -14.25 -24.33 -9.15
C THR A 65 -13.70 -25.66 -8.65
N LEU A 66 -12.73 -26.22 -9.38
CA LEU A 66 -12.02 -27.44 -9.00
C LEU A 66 -10.72 -27.06 -8.31
N SER A 67 -10.56 -27.54 -7.08
CA SER A 67 -9.30 -27.42 -6.35
C SER A 67 -8.30 -28.48 -6.82
N MET A 68 -7.01 -28.20 -6.67
CA MET A 68 -5.95 -29.17 -6.95
C MET A 68 -6.17 -30.45 -6.13
N PRO A 69 -6.17 -31.64 -6.77
CA PRO A 69 -6.29 -32.90 -6.04
C PRO A 69 -5.19 -33.05 -5.00
N ASN A 70 -5.52 -33.63 -3.85
CA ASN A 70 -4.60 -33.88 -2.75
C ASN A 70 -3.94 -32.63 -2.13
N ARG A 71 -4.50 -31.42 -2.32
CA ARG A 71 -3.96 -30.16 -1.75
C ARG A 71 -3.71 -30.21 -0.23
N HIS A 72 -4.48 -31.02 0.50
CA HIS A 72 -4.35 -31.23 1.95
C HIS A 72 -3.02 -31.90 2.36
N LEU A 73 -2.25 -32.47 1.43
CA LEU A 73 -0.94 -33.09 1.69
C LEU A 73 0.22 -32.09 1.76
N GLY A 74 -0.04 -30.78 1.61
CA GLY A 74 1.00 -29.76 1.50
C GLY A 74 1.56 -29.64 0.08
N PHE A 75 2.33 -28.58 -0.19
CA PHE A 75 2.74 -28.21 -1.55
C PHE A 75 3.55 -29.30 -2.24
N LEU A 76 4.65 -29.73 -1.62
CA LEU A 76 5.49 -30.76 -2.20
C LEU A 76 4.78 -32.12 -2.24
N GLY A 77 4.01 -32.45 -1.20
CA GLY A 77 3.26 -33.70 -1.12
C GLY A 77 2.22 -33.87 -2.23
N SER A 78 1.44 -32.83 -2.52
CA SER A 78 0.47 -32.84 -3.62
C SER A 78 1.16 -33.00 -4.97
N ILE A 79 2.26 -32.27 -5.19
CA ILE A 79 3.00 -32.30 -6.46
C ILE A 79 3.62 -33.68 -6.67
N LEU A 80 4.33 -34.25 -5.69
CA LEU A 80 4.95 -35.57 -5.83
C LEU A 80 3.92 -36.66 -6.15
N ARG A 81 2.67 -36.51 -5.71
CA ARG A 81 1.59 -37.46 -6.02
C ARG A 81 1.03 -37.31 -7.43
N LEU A 82 1.06 -36.10 -7.98
CA LEU A 82 0.48 -35.77 -9.29
C LEU A 82 1.52 -35.78 -10.42
N LEU A 83 2.80 -35.56 -10.11
CA LEU A 83 3.90 -35.51 -11.07
C LEU A 83 3.96 -36.73 -12.02
N PRO A 84 3.71 -37.98 -11.57
CA PRO A 84 3.70 -39.14 -12.47
C PRO A 84 2.62 -39.09 -13.56
N PHE A 85 1.60 -38.25 -13.41
CA PHE A 85 0.52 -38.08 -14.39
C PHE A 85 0.76 -36.89 -15.32
N ASP A 86 1.83 -36.12 -15.12
CA ASP A 86 2.10 -34.92 -15.90
C ASP A 86 2.76 -35.25 -17.25
N HIS A 87 2.12 -34.85 -18.36
CA HIS A 87 2.58 -35.18 -19.71
C HIS A 87 3.97 -34.71 -20.08
N LYS A 88 4.54 -33.70 -19.41
CA LYS A 88 5.90 -33.22 -19.69
C LYS A 88 6.95 -33.91 -18.84
N VAL A 89 6.66 -34.17 -17.57
CA VAL A 89 7.68 -34.68 -16.63
C VAL A 89 7.55 -36.17 -16.25
N HIS A 90 6.45 -36.85 -16.61
CA HIS A 90 6.16 -38.25 -16.20
C HIS A 90 7.15 -39.34 -16.63
N LYS A 91 8.02 -39.12 -17.63
CA LYS A 91 8.77 -40.20 -18.30
C LYS A 91 10.06 -40.66 -17.61
N LYS A 92 10.38 -40.19 -16.40
CA LYS A 92 11.67 -40.51 -15.78
C LYS A 92 11.53 -41.52 -14.62
N LYS A 93 12.12 -42.71 -14.78
CA LYS A 93 12.16 -43.80 -13.76
C LYS A 93 12.68 -43.36 -12.38
N TRP A 94 13.51 -42.32 -12.33
CA TRP A 94 14.03 -41.77 -11.08
C TRP A 94 12.96 -41.15 -10.17
N LEU A 95 11.79 -40.77 -10.71
CA LEU A 95 10.73 -40.09 -9.95
C LEU A 95 10.17 -40.97 -8.83
N SER A 96 10.09 -42.28 -9.05
CA SER A 96 9.61 -43.23 -8.04
C SER A 96 10.59 -43.47 -6.90
N ALA A 97 11.86 -43.06 -7.06
CA ALA A 97 12.92 -43.19 -6.06
C ALA A 97 13.21 -41.89 -5.31
N LEU A 98 12.46 -40.81 -5.57
CA LEU A 98 12.70 -39.52 -4.95
C LEU A 98 12.39 -39.55 -3.44
N PRO A 99 13.24 -38.90 -2.61
CA PRO A 99 12.92 -38.65 -1.22
C PRO A 99 11.63 -37.83 -1.10
N LYS A 100 10.81 -38.15 -0.10
CA LYS A 100 9.60 -37.37 0.24
C LYS A 100 9.90 -36.16 1.14
N ASN A 101 11.09 -36.13 1.74
CA ASN A 101 11.53 -35.06 2.63
C ASN A 101 12.15 -33.91 1.81
N PRO A 102 11.73 -32.64 2.00
CA PRO A 102 12.23 -31.50 1.25
C PRO A 102 13.75 -31.33 1.32
N LYS A 103 14.36 -31.44 2.51
CA LYS A 103 15.81 -31.28 2.70
C LYS A 103 16.61 -32.35 1.97
N ALA A 104 16.15 -33.60 2.04
CA ALA A 104 16.78 -34.70 1.32
C ALA A 104 16.69 -34.51 -0.20
N LEU A 105 15.56 -33.98 -0.69
CA LEU A 105 15.36 -33.70 -2.10
C LEU A 105 16.21 -32.52 -2.57
N ILE A 106 16.38 -31.48 -1.76
CA ILE A 106 17.30 -30.37 -2.04
C ILE A 106 18.74 -30.88 -2.16
N ALA A 107 19.21 -31.65 -1.17
CA ALA A 107 20.56 -32.20 -1.17
C ALA A 107 20.81 -33.12 -2.39
N GLU A 108 19.85 -33.99 -2.70
CA GLU A 108 19.92 -34.87 -3.87
C GLU A 108 19.89 -34.08 -5.18
N GLY A 109 19.06 -33.04 -5.28
CA GLY A 109 18.99 -32.18 -6.47
C GLY A 109 20.31 -31.45 -6.75
N LEU A 110 20.93 -30.87 -5.72
CA LEU A 110 22.25 -30.22 -5.84
C LEU A 110 23.33 -31.23 -6.25
N ARG A 111 23.29 -32.45 -5.70
CA ARG A 111 24.19 -33.55 -6.07
C ARG A 111 24.02 -33.98 -7.54
N VAL A 112 22.77 -34.14 -7.99
CA VAL A 112 22.43 -34.54 -9.36
C VAL A 112 22.86 -33.47 -10.37
N LEU A 113 22.66 -32.19 -10.05
CA LEU A 113 23.08 -31.05 -10.87
C LEU A 113 24.60 -30.75 -10.77
N LYS A 114 25.32 -31.45 -9.89
CA LYS A 114 26.77 -31.29 -9.65
C LYS A 114 27.15 -29.84 -9.28
N ILE A 115 26.35 -29.21 -8.43
CA ILE A 115 26.65 -27.87 -7.91
C ILE A 115 27.68 -28.00 -6.77
N PRO A 116 28.84 -27.31 -6.85
CA PRO A 116 29.83 -27.31 -5.79
C PRO A 116 29.28 -26.78 -4.47
N HIS A 117 29.77 -27.27 -3.33
CA HIS A 117 29.24 -26.94 -2.01
C HIS A 117 29.33 -25.43 -1.70
N GLU A 118 30.43 -24.81 -2.11
CA GLU A 118 30.69 -23.37 -2.01
C GLU A 118 29.72 -22.50 -2.81
N GLU A 119 29.06 -23.06 -3.83
CA GLU A 119 28.10 -22.36 -4.70
C GLU A 119 26.64 -22.66 -4.33
N HIS A 120 26.37 -23.48 -3.30
CA HIS A 120 25.00 -23.89 -2.95
C HIS A 120 24.10 -22.69 -2.64
N GLU A 121 24.57 -21.77 -1.81
CA GLU A 121 23.80 -20.58 -1.42
C GLU A 121 23.47 -19.70 -2.62
N ARG A 122 24.47 -19.42 -3.46
CA ARG A 122 24.32 -18.59 -4.65
C ARG A 122 23.37 -19.24 -5.66
N PHE A 123 23.53 -20.54 -5.92
CA PHE A 123 22.66 -21.27 -6.84
C PHE A 123 21.20 -21.29 -6.36
N LEU A 124 20.98 -21.56 -5.07
CA LEU A 124 19.63 -21.52 -4.48
C LEU A 124 19.03 -20.12 -4.55
N THR A 125 19.84 -19.09 -4.33
CA THR A 125 19.42 -17.69 -4.49
C THR A 125 18.93 -17.42 -5.91
N LEU A 126 19.68 -17.87 -6.93
CA LEU A 126 19.26 -17.72 -8.34
C LEU A 126 17.95 -18.45 -8.66
N LEU A 127 17.71 -19.63 -8.07
CA LEU A 127 16.44 -20.34 -8.24
C LEU A 127 15.25 -19.60 -7.63
N LEU A 128 15.46 -18.84 -6.55
CA LEU A 128 14.44 -17.99 -5.95
C LEU A 128 14.24 -16.71 -6.76
N THR A 129 15.32 -16.05 -7.19
CA THR A 129 15.23 -14.76 -7.86
C THR A 129 14.72 -14.88 -9.29
N THR A 130 14.75 -16.06 -9.91
CA THR A 130 14.21 -16.28 -11.28
C THR A 130 12.68 -16.36 -11.35
N LEU A 131 11.97 -16.42 -10.22
CA LEU A 131 10.52 -16.16 -10.09
C LEU A 131 10.26 -15.44 -8.76
N PRO A 132 10.75 -14.21 -8.60
CA PRO A 132 10.82 -13.56 -7.30
C PRO A 132 9.44 -13.32 -6.67
N GLY A 133 8.41 -13.03 -7.46
CA GLY A 133 7.04 -12.84 -7.00
C GLY A 133 6.41 -14.12 -6.47
N TRP A 134 6.45 -15.21 -7.24
CA TRP A 134 5.98 -16.52 -6.78
C TRP A 134 6.81 -17.06 -5.62
N ALA A 135 8.13 -16.87 -5.62
CA ALA A 135 9.00 -17.27 -4.52
C ALA A 135 8.61 -16.55 -3.22
N SER A 136 8.39 -15.23 -3.30
CA SER A 136 7.93 -14.42 -2.17
C SER A 136 6.62 -14.95 -1.59
N TYR A 137 5.64 -15.27 -2.44
CA TYR A 137 4.38 -15.85 -1.99
C TYR A 137 4.55 -17.24 -1.38
N ALA A 138 5.25 -18.14 -2.06
CA ALA A 138 5.39 -19.53 -1.64
C ALA A 138 6.17 -19.69 -0.33
N ILE A 139 7.20 -18.86 -0.11
CA ILE A 139 8.03 -18.87 1.10
C ILE A 139 7.26 -18.43 2.35
N LEU A 140 6.25 -17.55 2.21
CA LEU A 140 5.36 -17.21 3.32
C LEU A 140 4.59 -18.43 3.86
N HIS A 141 4.44 -19.48 3.04
CA HIS A 141 3.74 -20.70 3.40
C HIS A 141 4.71 -21.83 3.76
N ASP A 142 5.61 -22.20 2.85
CA ASP A 142 6.58 -23.27 3.06
C ASP A 142 7.85 -23.09 2.20
N PRO A 143 8.93 -22.50 2.76
CA PRO A 143 10.14 -22.21 2.00
C PRO A 143 10.90 -23.45 1.54
N GLN A 144 10.89 -24.52 2.35
CA GLN A 144 11.65 -25.73 2.04
C GLN A 144 10.96 -26.52 0.93
N ASP A 145 9.63 -26.61 0.98
CA ASP A 145 8.85 -27.25 -0.08
C ASP A 145 9.02 -26.53 -1.42
N TYR A 146 9.00 -25.19 -1.43
CA TYR A 146 9.20 -24.42 -2.65
C TYR A 146 10.58 -24.65 -3.28
N LEU A 147 11.65 -24.57 -2.49
CA LEU A 147 13.01 -24.81 -2.98
C LEU A 147 13.20 -26.25 -3.47
N ALA A 148 12.70 -27.23 -2.71
CA ALA A 148 12.72 -28.63 -3.13
C ALA A 148 12.00 -28.82 -4.47
N PHE A 149 10.81 -28.24 -4.62
CA PHE A 149 10.05 -28.26 -5.86
C PHE A 149 10.81 -27.62 -7.03
N ARG A 150 11.37 -26.43 -6.85
CA ARG A 150 12.15 -25.72 -7.87
C ARG A 150 13.36 -26.53 -8.32
N LEU A 151 14.11 -27.11 -7.37
CA LEU A 151 15.25 -27.98 -7.67
C LEU A 151 14.83 -29.27 -8.39
N LEU A 152 13.72 -29.87 -8.00
CA LEU A 152 13.18 -31.05 -8.67
C LEU A 152 12.90 -30.76 -10.14
N LEU A 153 12.18 -29.68 -10.45
CA LEU A 153 11.92 -29.27 -11.83
C LEU A 153 13.22 -28.93 -12.58
N THR A 154 14.17 -28.29 -11.91
CA THR A 154 15.49 -27.98 -12.50
C THR A 154 16.24 -29.25 -12.89
N CYS A 155 16.27 -30.27 -12.05
CA CYS A 155 16.87 -31.58 -12.39
C CYS A 155 16.14 -32.27 -13.57
N LEU A 156 14.83 -32.05 -13.70
CA LEU A 156 14.02 -32.64 -14.74
C LEU A 156 14.20 -31.97 -16.10
N LEU A 157 14.22 -30.64 -16.11
CA LEU A 157 14.07 -29.85 -17.33
C LEU A 157 15.37 -29.15 -17.73
N TYR A 158 16.25 -28.86 -16.77
CA TYR A 158 17.53 -28.19 -17.03
C TYR A 158 18.74 -28.95 -16.43
N PRO A 159 19.15 -30.10 -17.00
CA PRO A 159 20.28 -30.89 -16.49
C PRO A 159 21.62 -30.14 -16.48
N LYS A 160 21.76 -29.08 -17.28
CA LYS A 160 22.95 -28.22 -17.35
C LYS A 160 22.85 -26.97 -16.46
N ALA A 161 21.98 -26.96 -15.46
CA ALA A 161 21.69 -25.76 -14.65
C ALA A 161 22.91 -25.11 -13.97
N LYS A 162 24.06 -25.78 -13.86
CA LYS A 162 25.32 -25.13 -13.46
C LYS A 162 25.68 -23.92 -14.32
N GLU A 163 25.27 -23.90 -15.60
CA GLU A 163 25.42 -22.75 -16.51
C GLU A 163 24.71 -21.47 -16.01
N LEU A 164 23.74 -21.59 -15.11
CA LEU A 164 23.07 -20.44 -14.48
C LEU A 164 24.04 -19.61 -13.63
N LEU A 165 25.05 -20.25 -13.02
CA LEU A 165 26.09 -19.54 -12.26
C LEU A 165 26.98 -18.72 -13.20
N SER A 166 27.43 -19.30 -14.30
CA SER A 166 28.25 -18.60 -15.31
C SER A 166 27.48 -17.47 -15.99
N TRP A 167 26.20 -17.70 -16.30
CA TRP A 167 25.31 -16.65 -16.81
C TRP A 167 25.24 -15.46 -15.85
N HIS A 168 25.08 -15.72 -14.56
CA HIS A 168 25.05 -14.66 -13.56
C HIS A 168 26.37 -13.88 -13.45
N ASP A 169 27.52 -14.55 -13.55
CA ASP A 169 28.83 -13.87 -13.56
C ASP A 169 29.00 -12.96 -14.77
N GLU A 170 28.55 -13.40 -15.95
CA GLU A 170 28.59 -12.62 -17.17
C GLU A 170 27.60 -11.44 -17.11
N ALA A 171 26.38 -11.67 -16.64
CA ALA A 171 25.37 -10.63 -16.45
C ALA A 171 25.86 -9.53 -15.49
N LEU A 172 26.50 -9.89 -14.37
CA LEU A 172 27.07 -8.91 -13.44
C LEU A 172 28.21 -8.09 -14.04
N LYS A 173 29.07 -8.70 -14.87
CA LYS A 173 30.15 -7.97 -15.55
C LYS A 173 29.61 -6.99 -16.59
N ASN A 174 28.47 -7.30 -17.19
CA ASN A 174 27.85 -6.51 -18.24
C ASN A 174 26.82 -5.49 -17.72
N ALA A 175 26.45 -5.54 -16.44
CA ALA A 175 25.50 -4.60 -15.84
C ALA A 175 26.08 -3.18 -15.83
N ASP A 176 25.37 -2.25 -16.46
CA ASP A 176 25.74 -0.83 -16.55
C ASP A 176 24.57 0.02 -16.06
N ALA A 177 24.59 0.31 -14.76
CA ALA A 177 23.65 1.20 -14.11
C ALA A 177 24.15 2.66 -14.07
N ASP A 178 25.36 2.95 -14.54
CA ASP A 178 26.06 4.21 -14.26
C ASP A 178 25.36 5.38 -14.95
N LYS A 179 25.06 5.23 -16.25
CA LYS A 179 24.36 6.26 -17.02
C LYS A 179 23.02 6.65 -16.37
N LEU A 180 22.24 5.65 -16.01
CA LEU A 180 20.90 5.84 -15.45
C LEU A 180 20.97 6.42 -14.03
N TYR A 181 21.96 6.00 -13.23
CA TYR A 181 22.25 6.60 -11.94
C TYR A 181 22.59 8.09 -12.06
N GLN A 182 23.46 8.48 -13.02
CA GLN A 182 23.80 9.90 -13.24
C GLN A 182 22.58 10.74 -13.66
N GLU A 183 21.70 10.19 -14.51
CA GLU A 183 20.44 10.87 -14.86
C GLU A 183 19.54 11.10 -13.65
N VAL A 184 19.44 10.12 -12.75
CA VAL A 184 18.66 10.22 -11.50
C VAL A 184 19.27 11.29 -10.60
N VAL A 185 20.58 11.27 -10.38
CA VAL A 185 21.29 12.26 -9.54
C VAL A 185 21.11 13.69 -10.06
N SER A 186 21.15 13.90 -11.38
CA SER A 186 20.91 15.21 -11.99
C SER A 186 19.50 15.73 -11.71
N ARG A 187 18.47 14.90 -11.95
CA ARG A 187 17.06 15.27 -11.69
C ARG A 187 16.81 15.55 -10.21
N GLU A 188 17.44 14.79 -9.32
CA GLU A 188 17.39 15.00 -7.88
C GLU A 188 17.98 16.35 -7.48
N ALA A 189 19.14 16.72 -8.05
CA ALA A 189 19.78 18.00 -7.77
C ALA A 189 18.90 19.19 -8.22
N GLU A 190 18.33 19.12 -9.42
CA GLU A 190 17.38 20.12 -9.94
C GLU A 190 16.15 20.26 -9.04
N TYR A 191 15.56 19.14 -8.63
CA TYR A 191 14.40 19.16 -7.74
C TYR A 191 14.74 19.75 -6.37
N ARG A 192 15.85 19.33 -5.75
CA ARG A 192 16.27 19.85 -4.43
C ARG A 192 16.52 21.36 -4.46
N ALA A 193 17.19 21.87 -5.49
CA ALA A 193 17.41 23.30 -5.65
C ALA A 193 16.10 24.08 -5.74
N SER A 194 15.15 23.59 -6.54
CA SER A 194 13.80 24.18 -6.65
C SER A 194 13.01 24.12 -5.33
N LEU A 195 13.08 22.98 -4.63
CA LEU A 195 12.41 22.79 -3.34
C LEU A 195 12.93 23.77 -2.28
N LEU A 196 14.25 23.88 -2.13
CA LEU A 196 14.86 24.77 -1.15
C LEU A 196 14.51 26.24 -1.41
N ALA A 197 14.56 26.69 -2.66
CA ALA A 197 14.15 28.04 -3.03
C ALA A 197 12.69 28.34 -2.66
N LYS A 198 11.79 27.35 -2.74
CA LYS A 198 10.38 27.50 -2.31
C LYS A 198 10.23 27.57 -0.79
N LEU A 199 11.08 26.88 -0.03
CA LEU A 199 11.01 26.80 1.44
C LEU A 199 11.62 28.02 2.13
N GLU A 200 12.64 28.65 1.54
CA GLU A 200 13.25 29.90 2.05
C GLU A 200 12.26 31.08 2.17
N SER A 201 11.10 30.99 1.52
CA SER A 201 10.03 31.99 1.63
C SER A 201 9.20 31.91 2.93
N GLY A 202 9.35 30.83 3.70
CA GLY A 202 8.63 30.59 4.95
C GLY A 202 9.21 31.41 6.11
N LYS A 203 8.43 32.32 6.68
CA LYS A 203 8.77 33.02 7.93
C LYS A 203 7.81 32.61 9.03
N GLN A 204 8.33 32.41 10.23
CA GLN A 204 7.50 32.17 11.41
C GLN A 204 6.56 33.38 11.61
N PRO A 205 5.24 33.16 11.63
CA PRO A 205 4.28 34.23 11.85
C PRO A 205 4.36 34.72 13.31
N PRO A 206 4.02 35.98 13.58
CA PRO A 206 3.72 36.42 14.95
C PRO A 206 2.53 35.60 15.49
N LEU A 207 2.49 35.45 16.83
CA LEU A 207 1.60 34.57 17.64
C LEU A 207 0.35 34.02 16.91
N PRO A 208 0.07 32.70 17.02
CA PRO A 208 -1.06 32.08 16.33
C PRO A 208 -2.39 32.79 16.61
N SER A 209 -3.16 33.11 15.57
CA SER A 209 -4.56 33.52 15.75
C SER A 209 -5.40 32.29 16.09
N LYS A 210 -6.40 32.44 16.95
CA LYS A 210 -7.26 31.33 17.39
C LYS A 210 -8.06 30.80 16.19
N ALA A 211 -7.73 29.60 15.71
CA ALA A 211 -8.38 28.98 14.56
C ALA A 211 -9.84 28.59 14.89
N LYS A 212 -10.73 28.68 13.90
CA LYS A 212 -12.12 28.21 14.02
C LYS A 212 -12.19 26.69 14.13
N ALA A 213 -11.35 26.02 13.34
CA ALA A 213 -11.17 24.58 13.42
C ALA A 213 -9.74 24.20 13.03
N GLN A 214 -9.25 23.11 13.64
CA GLN A 214 -7.99 22.47 13.30
C GLN A 214 -8.28 21.16 12.55
N LEU A 215 -7.56 20.90 11.46
CA LEU A 215 -7.74 19.70 10.66
C LEU A 215 -6.43 18.94 10.50
N VAL A 216 -6.39 17.71 10.99
CA VAL A 216 -5.24 16.81 10.85
C VAL A 216 -5.48 15.89 9.67
N PHE A 217 -4.80 16.14 8.56
CA PHE A 217 -4.87 15.30 7.37
C PHE A 217 -3.81 14.20 7.40
N CYS A 218 -4.08 13.10 6.72
CA CYS A 218 -3.02 12.16 6.35
C CYS A 218 -1.86 12.90 5.66
N ILE A 219 -0.61 12.48 5.90
CA ILE A 219 0.59 12.99 5.21
C ILE A 219 0.59 12.80 3.69
N ASP A 220 -0.44 12.17 3.13
CA ASP A 220 -0.65 11.90 1.71
C ASP A 220 -0.48 13.17 0.85
N VAL A 221 0.34 13.06 -0.21
CA VAL A 221 0.68 14.19 -1.10
C VAL A 221 -0.56 14.77 -1.81
N ARG A 222 -1.61 13.97 -2.02
CA ARG A 222 -2.86 14.40 -2.66
C ARG A 222 -3.72 15.28 -1.75
N SER A 223 -3.44 15.29 -0.45
CA SER A 223 -4.14 16.15 0.52
C SER A 223 -3.48 17.53 0.63
N GLU A 224 -2.26 17.72 0.12
CA GLU A 224 -1.53 19.00 0.21
C GLU A 224 -2.30 20.15 -0.44
N ALA A 225 -2.72 20.00 -1.69
CA ALA A 225 -3.46 21.03 -2.40
C ALA A 225 -4.81 21.37 -1.72
N LEU A 226 -5.50 20.36 -1.19
CA LEU A 226 -6.76 20.54 -0.46
C LEU A 226 -6.56 21.33 0.84
N ARG A 227 -5.49 21.05 1.59
CA ARG A 227 -5.13 21.81 2.79
C ARG A 227 -4.92 23.29 2.47
N ARG A 228 -4.15 23.60 1.43
CA ARG A 228 -3.95 25.00 1.01
C ARG A 228 -5.25 25.67 0.58
N ALA A 229 -6.07 24.96 -0.20
CA ALA A 229 -7.34 25.49 -0.68
C ALA A 229 -8.33 25.79 0.45
N LEU A 230 -8.34 24.95 1.49
CA LEU A 230 -9.14 25.12 2.70
C LEU A 230 -8.65 26.29 3.55
N GLU A 231 -7.35 26.37 3.83
CA GLU A 231 -6.73 27.50 4.56
C GLU A 231 -6.97 28.85 3.86
N ALA A 232 -7.24 28.85 2.55
CA ALA A 232 -7.62 30.05 1.80
C ALA A 232 -9.11 30.44 1.93
N GLN A 233 -9.98 29.56 2.45
CA GLN A 233 -11.41 29.85 2.64
C GLN A 233 -11.70 30.59 3.95
N GLY A 234 -10.91 30.31 4.99
CA GLY A 234 -11.18 30.82 6.34
C GLY A 234 -10.04 30.58 7.31
N GLU A 235 -10.30 30.86 8.59
CA GLU A 235 -9.34 30.74 9.69
C GLU A 235 -9.20 29.29 10.15
N TYR A 236 -8.70 28.46 9.24
CA TYR A 236 -8.40 27.04 9.47
C TYR A 236 -6.90 26.83 9.65
N GLU A 237 -6.55 25.92 10.54
CA GLU A 237 -5.19 25.43 10.72
C GLU A 237 -5.13 23.96 10.31
N THR A 238 -4.16 23.59 9.47
CA THR A 238 -4.02 22.20 9.01
C THR A 238 -2.72 21.56 9.47
N PHE A 239 -2.84 20.33 9.95
CA PHE A 239 -1.74 19.48 10.36
C PHE A 239 -1.61 18.29 9.42
N GLY A 240 -0.41 17.70 9.38
CA GLY A 240 -0.16 16.45 8.67
C GLY A 240 0.32 15.37 9.64
N PHE A 241 -0.29 14.20 9.56
CA PHE A 241 0.07 13.04 10.39
C PHE A 241 -0.15 11.73 9.64
N ALA A 242 0.50 10.63 10.04
CA ALA A 242 0.30 9.34 9.37
C ALA A 242 -1.15 8.86 9.55
N GLY A 243 -1.81 8.38 8.49
CA GLY A 243 -3.26 8.11 8.46
C GLY A 243 -3.79 7.02 9.41
N PHE A 244 -2.92 6.30 10.13
CA PHE A 244 -3.33 5.40 11.22
C PHE A 244 -3.47 6.10 12.57
N PHE A 245 -3.08 7.38 12.66
CA PHE A 245 -3.30 8.26 13.80
C PHE A 245 -2.73 7.76 15.14
N GLY A 246 -1.68 6.93 15.10
CA GLY A 246 -0.97 6.50 16.31
C GLY A 246 -1.63 5.35 17.07
N VAL A 247 -2.74 4.78 16.57
CA VAL A 247 -3.49 3.71 17.25
C VAL A 247 -3.34 2.39 16.47
N PRO A 248 -2.43 1.47 16.86
CA PRO A 248 -2.18 0.24 16.12
C PRO A 248 -3.32 -0.77 16.35
N THR A 249 -4.33 -0.74 15.48
CA THR A 249 -5.53 -1.59 15.60
C THR A 249 -5.78 -2.45 14.37
N SER A 250 -6.49 -3.55 14.58
CA SER A 250 -7.20 -4.26 13.53
C SER A 250 -8.66 -3.85 13.60
N VAL A 251 -9.26 -3.57 12.44
CA VAL A 251 -10.65 -3.14 12.35
C VAL A 251 -11.47 -4.32 11.87
N GLU A 252 -12.51 -4.64 12.63
CA GLU A 252 -13.49 -5.65 12.28
C GLU A 252 -14.83 -4.98 11.99
N ASN A 253 -15.38 -5.22 10.81
CA ASN A 253 -16.70 -4.71 10.49
C ASN A 253 -17.76 -5.64 11.10
N GLY A 254 -18.50 -5.16 12.09
CA GLY A 254 -19.48 -5.94 12.86
C GLY A 254 -20.68 -6.45 12.03
N VAL A 255 -20.89 -5.94 10.81
CA VAL A 255 -21.96 -6.41 9.90
C VAL A 255 -21.47 -7.52 8.98
N THR A 256 -20.24 -7.42 8.48
CA THR A 256 -19.68 -8.33 7.47
C THR A 256 -18.81 -9.43 8.07
N GLY A 257 -18.27 -9.23 9.28
CA GLY A 257 -17.25 -10.06 9.90
C GLY A 257 -15.88 -9.95 9.22
N GLU A 258 -15.71 -9.04 8.25
CA GLU A 258 -14.40 -8.82 7.61
C GLU A 258 -13.48 -8.08 8.58
N ARG A 259 -12.33 -8.68 8.86
CA ARG A 259 -11.28 -8.14 9.74
C ARG A 259 -10.00 -7.88 8.95
N HIS A 260 -9.37 -6.75 9.21
CA HIS A 260 -8.08 -6.40 8.62
C HIS A 260 -7.21 -5.61 9.60
N ALA A 261 -5.89 -5.71 9.44
CA ALA A 261 -4.96 -4.80 10.11
C ALA A 261 -5.11 -3.39 9.51
N SER A 262 -5.14 -2.36 10.35
CA SER A 262 -5.36 -0.97 9.97
C SER A 262 -4.19 -0.08 10.42
N CYS A 263 -2.97 -0.60 10.31
CA CYS A 263 -1.73 0.06 10.71
C CYS A 263 -0.61 -0.24 9.69
N PRO A 264 0.52 0.49 9.73
CA PRO A 264 1.66 0.21 8.86
C PRO A 264 2.15 -1.22 9.08
N VAL A 265 2.69 -1.87 8.05
CA VAL A 265 3.22 -3.26 8.15
C VAL A 265 4.38 -3.39 9.15
N LEU A 266 5.05 -2.28 9.47
CA LEU A 266 6.07 -2.18 10.52
C LEU A 266 5.51 -2.49 11.93
N LEU A 267 4.20 -2.34 12.12
CA LEU A 267 3.53 -2.50 13.41
C LEU A 267 2.56 -3.69 13.37
N LYS A 268 2.56 -4.48 14.43
CA LYS A 268 1.50 -5.47 14.66
C LYS A 268 0.33 -4.78 15.36
N PRO A 269 -0.92 -5.03 14.94
CA PRO A 269 -2.09 -4.56 15.68
C PRO A 269 -2.06 -5.01 17.13
N ALA A 270 -2.20 -4.08 18.08
CA ALA A 270 -2.29 -4.37 19.50
C ALA A 270 -3.73 -4.71 19.93
N HIS A 271 -4.73 -4.12 19.25
CA HIS A 271 -6.14 -4.28 19.58
C HIS A 271 -6.98 -4.66 18.36
N THR A 272 -8.20 -5.15 18.62
CA THR A 272 -9.22 -5.35 17.60
C THR A 272 -10.42 -4.49 17.95
N VAL A 273 -10.70 -3.49 17.12
CA VAL A 273 -11.84 -2.60 17.29
C VAL A 273 -12.95 -3.06 16.35
N VAL A 274 -14.11 -3.37 16.92
CA VAL A 274 -15.30 -3.74 16.15
C VAL A 274 -16.07 -2.47 15.81
N GLU A 275 -16.28 -2.23 14.52
CA GLU A 275 -17.19 -1.20 14.03
C GLU A 275 -18.62 -1.74 14.01
N GLN A 276 -19.42 -1.34 14.98
CA GLN A 276 -20.81 -1.76 15.11
C GLN A 276 -21.73 -0.85 14.29
N ALA A 277 -22.75 -1.44 13.69
CA ALA A 277 -23.83 -0.70 13.03
C ALA A 277 -25.07 -0.63 13.93
N ASP A 278 -25.94 0.35 13.68
CA ASP A 278 -27.24 0.41 14.36
C ASP A 278 -28.11 -0.83 14.06
N ARG A 279 -28.86 -1.31 15.07
CA ARG A 279 -29.65 -2.56 15.04
C ARG A 279 -30.65 -2.68 13.87
N SER A 280 -31.17 -1.57 13.35
CA SER A 280 -32.11 -1.56 12.21
C SER A 280 -31.45 -2.01 10.89
N SER A 281 -30.13 -1.88 10.79
CA SER A 281 -29.36 -1.99 9.55
C SER A 281 -28.80 -3.39 9.29
N GLU A 282 -28.65 -4.22 10.34
CA GLU A 282 -28.23 -5.62 10.21
C GLU A 282 -29.18 -6.45 9.35
N LYS A 283 -30.50 -6.20 9.46
CA LYS A 283 -31.53 -6.97 8.73
C LYS A 283 -31.43 -6.76 7.23
N GLY A 284 -31.19 -5.53 6.78
CA GLY A 284 -31.00 -5.20 5.36
C GLY A 284 -29.76 -5.87 4.77
N TRP A 285 -28.66 -5.86 5.53
CA TRP A 285 -27.41 -6.50 5.10
C TRP A 285 -27.49 -8.02 5.04
N LYS A 286 -28.17 -8.67 6.00
CA LYS A 286 -28.42 -10.12 5.97
C LYS A 286 -29.22 -10.53 4.73
N ARG A 287 -30.20 -9.73 4.29
CA ARG A 287 -30.93 -9.97 3.02
C ARG A 287 -30.01 -9.87 1.81
N LEU A 288 -29.18 -8.83 1.73
CA LEU A 288 -28.20 -8.67 0.64
C LEU A 288 -27.20 -9.82 0.59
N GLN A 289 -26.70 -10.27 1.74
CA GLN A 289 -25.85 -11.46 1.81
C GLN A 289 -26.57 -12.72 1.33
N GLY A 290 -27.84 -12.91 1.69
CA GLY A 290 -28.65 -14.03 1.22
C GLY A 290 -28.75 -14.07 -0.31
N VAL A 291 -29.06 -12.93 -0.93
CA VAL A 291 -29.09 -12.79 -2.40
C VAL A 291 -27.72 -13.08 -3.01
N LYS A 292 -26.64 -12.55 -2.42
CA LYS A 292 -25.27 -12.81 -2.88
C LYS A 292 -24.91 -14.30 -2.81
N LYS A 293 -25.23 -14.98 -1.71
CA LYS A 293 -25.00 -16.41 -1.52
C LYS A 293 -25.79 -17.24 -2.53
N LEU A 294 -27.07 -16.90 -2.76
CA LEU A 294 -27.90 -17.56 -3.76
C LEU A 294 -27.30 -17.40 -5.17
N TYR A 295 -26.94 -16.17 -5.56
CA TYR A 295 -26.28 -15.92 -6.83
C TYR A 295 -24.97 -16.71 -6.99
N GLN A 296 -24.13 -16.74 -5.95
CA GLN A 296 -22.90 -17.55 -5.95
C GLN A 296 -23.20 -19.04 -6.11
N SER A 297 -24.19 -19.57 -5.39
CA SER A 297 -24.59 -20.98 -5.51
C SER A 297 -25.05 -21.32 -6.93
N LEU A 298 -25.83 -20.44 -7.56
CA LEU A 298 -26.30 -20.62 -8.94
C LEU A 298 -25.16 -20.45 -9.96
N LYS A 299 -24.13 -19.67 -9.65
CA LYS A 299 -22.96 -19.49 -10.53
C LYS A 299 -22.00 -20.69 -10.49
N TYR A 300 -21.88 -21.38 -9.37
CA TYR A 300 -20.86 -22.43 -9.19
C TYR A 300 -21.41 -23.86 -9.21
N THR A 301 -22.70 -24.05 -9.46
CA THR A 301 -23.26 -25.38 -9.75
C THR A 301 -23.01 -25.74 -11.22
N PHE A 302 -22.93 -27.02 -11.56
CA PHE A 302 -22.54 -27.46 -12.91
C PHE A 302 -23.55 -27.08 -14.02
N ALA A 303 -24.86 -27.08 -13.71
CA ALA A 303 -25.91 -26.91 -14.72
C ALA A 303 -26.64 -25.55 -14.68
N THR A 304 -26.69 -24.89 -13.52
CA THR A 304 -27.44 -23.63 -13.33
C THR A 304 -26.82 -22.37 -13.97
N PRO A 305 -25.52 -22.27 -14.30
CA PRO A 305 -24.95 -21.07 -14.89
C PRO A 305 -25.57 -20.71 -16.25
N PHE A 306 -25.91 -21.70 -17.07
CA PHE A 306 -26.56 -21.49 -18.37
C PHE A 306 -27.92 -20.81 -18.21
N ALA A 307 -28.79 -21.38 -17.38
CA ALA A 307 -30.10 -20.80 -17.08
C ALA A 307 -30.01 -19.42 -16.40
N LEU A 308 -29.00 -19.23 -15.52
CA LEU A 308 -28.76 -17.95 -14.87
C LEU A 308 -28.37 -16.85 -15.88
N VAL A 309 -27.53 -17.18 -16.87
CA VAL A 309 -27.12 -16.26 -17.94
C VAL A 309 -28.29 -15.91 -18.84
N GLU A 310 -29.14 -16.87 -19.21
CA GLU A 310 -30.33 -16.60 -20.03
C GLU A 310 -31.34 -15.70 -19.32
N ALA A 311 -31.62 -15.97 -18.03
CA ALA A 311 -32.61 -15.21 -17.26
C ALA A 311 -32.12 -13.80 -16.87
N LEU A 312 -30.87 -13.66 -16.44
CA LEU A 312 -30.32 -12.38 -15.98
C LEU A 312 -29.54 -11.61 -17.06
N GLY A 313 -29.25 -12.24 -18.19
CA GLY A 313 -28.44 -11.70 -19.28
C GLY A 313 -28.96 -10.37 -19.82
N PRO A 314 -30.23 -10.27 -20.25
CA PRO A 314 -30.79 -9.02 -20.76
C PRO A 314 -30.73 -7.86 -19.75
N LEU A 315 -31.08 -8.13 -18.49
CA LEU A 315 -31.01 -7.14 -17.40
C LEU A 315 -29.56 -6.72 -17.10
N SER A 316 -28.64 -7.68 -17.09
CA SER A 316 -27.21 -7.43 -16.89
C SER A 316 -26.61 -6.63 -18.05
N GLY A 317 -27.03 -6.92 -19.28
CA GLY A 317 -26.65 -6.20 -20.49
C GLY A 317 -27.16 -4.75 -20.49
N LEU A 318 -28.42 -4.53 -20.13
CA LEU A 318 -28.97 -3.18 -19.95
C LEU A 318 -28.20 -2.41 -18.87
N TRP A 319 -27.95 -3.04 -17.73
CA TRP A 319 -27.19 -2.43 -16.64
C TRP A 319 -25.74 -2.10 -17.05
N MET A 320 -25.07 -2.99 -17.79
CA MET A 320 -23.77 -2.71 -18.41
C MET A 320 -23.85 -1.52 -19.38
N GLY A 321 -24.88 -1.45 -20.22
CA GLY A 321 -25.09 -0.32 -21.13
C GLY A 321 -25.20 1.01 -20.38
N ILE A 322 -25.99 1.07 -19.30
CA ILE A 322 -26.10 2.25 -18.44
C ILE A 322 -24.73 2.60 -17.82
N LYS A 323 -24.00 1.60 -17.30
CA LYS A 323 -22.66 1.81 -16.73
C LYS A 323 -21.66 2.36 -17.75
N CYS A 324 -21.68 1.88 -18.99
CA CYS A 324 -20.77 2.35 -20.04
C CYS A 324 -21.10 3.75 -20.53
N LEU A 325 -22.38 4.05 -20.76
CA LEU A 325 -22.80 5.31 -21.37
C LEU A 325 -22.95 6.45 -20.34
N SER A 326 -23.32 6.13 -19.10
CA SER A 326 -23.49 7.10 -18.03
C SER A 326 -23.07 6.52 -16.66
N PRO A 327 -21.75 6.45 -16.39
CA PRO A 327 -21.23 5.94 -15.11
C PRO A 327 -21.81 6.65 -13.89
N GLU A 328 -21.99 7.97 -13.97
CA GLU A 328 -22.56 8.76 -12.88
C GLU A 328 -24.03 8.44 -12.61
N ALA A 329 -24.84 8.23 -13.67
CA ALA A 329 -26.24 7.80 -13.50
C ALA A 329 -26.29 6.40 -12.91
N ALA A 330 -25.43 5.48 -13.36
CA ALA A 330 -25.31 4.14 -12.78
C ALA A 330 -24.94 4.20 -11.29
N ALA A 331 -23.99 5.06 -10.91
CA ALA A 331 -23.61 5.27 -9.52
C ALA A 331 -24.78 5.82 -8.67
N LYS A 332 -25.52 6.80 -9.19
CA LYS A 332 -26.73 7.34 -8.53
C LYS A 332 -27.81 6.28 -8.36
N ILE A 333 -28.16 5.53 -9.41
CA ILE A 333 -29.16 4.45 -9.36
C ILE A 333 -28.74 3.39 -8.34
N ARG A 334 -27.47 2.94 -8.39
CA ARG A 334 -26.92 1.97 -7.44
C ARG A 334 -27.01 2.49 -6.01
N SER A 335 -26.64 3.74 -5.77
CA SER A 335 -26.69 4.35 -4.44
C SER A 335 -28.12 4.47 -3.90
N SER A 336 -29.09 4.82 -4.75
CA SER A 336 -30.51 4.87 -4.39
C SER A 336 -31.07 3.48 -4.11
N LEU A 337 -30.82 2.50 -4.97
CA LEU A 337 -31.24 1.11 -4.77
C LEU A 337 -30.63 0.53 -3.48
N LYS A 338 -29.35 0.80 -3.24
CA LYS A 338 -28.65 0.39 -2.02
C LYS A 338 -29.32 1.01 -0.80
N ARG A 339 -29.60 2.32 -0.79
CA ARG A 339 -30.30 3.01 0.31
C ARG A 339 -31.69 2.44 0.57
N THR A 340 -32.42 2.05 -0.47
CA THR A 340 -33.75 1.44 -0.35
C THR A 340 -33.69 0.02 0.19
N LEU A 341 -32.70 -0.79 -0.23
CA LEU A 341 -32.55 -2.19 0.17
C LEU A 341 -31.85 -2.36 1.53
N ALA A 342 -30.98 -1.42 1.87
CA ALA A 342 -30.26 -1.33 3.14
C ALA A 342 -30.09 0.15 3.50
N ALA A 343 -30.71 0.59 4.59
CA ALA A 343 -30.54 1.94 5.09
C ALA A 343 -29.04 2.23 5.30
N PRO A 344 -28.56 3.44 4.95
CA PRO A 344 -27.22 3.86 5.33
C PRO A 344 -27.09 3.77 6.85
N TYR A 345 -26.03 3.12 7.31
CA TYR A 345 -25.76 2.96 8.74
C TYR A 345 -24.45 3.65 9.07
N ALA A 346 -24.46 4.40 10.17
CA ALA A 346 -23.22 4.86 10.76
C ALA A 346 -22.53 3.67 11.42
N LEU A 347 -21.22 3.57 11.22
CA LEU A 347 -20.38 2.63 11.95
C LEU A 347 -19.78 3.38 13.14
N ARG A 348 -19.95 2.80 14.34
CA ARG A 348 -19.34 3.32 15.57
C ARG A 348 -18.23 2.39 16.04
N PRO A 349 -17.02 2.90 16.31
CA PRO A 349 -15.95 2.10 16.86
C PRO A 349 -16.24 1.78 18.33
N HIS A 350 -16.23 0.50 18.68
CA HIS A 350 -16.35 0.05 20.07
C HIS A 350 -14.97 0.10 20.77
N ILE A 351 -14.63 1.28 21.30
CA ILE A 351 -13.32 1.60 21.88
C ILE A 351 -13.05 0.91 23.22
N GLU A 352 -14.07 0.33 23.86
CA GLU A 352 -13.97 -0.40 25.13
C GLU A 352 -13.10 -1.67 25.00
N SER A 353 -12.81 -2.09 23.76
CA SER A 353 -11.80 -3.11 23.47
C SER A 353 -10.36 -2.68 23.79
N ILE A 354 -10.13 -1.38 24.02
CA ILE A 354 -8.85 -0.78 24.41
C ILE A 354 -8.95 -0.37 25.89
N PRO A 355 -8.09 -0.89 26.78
CA PRO A 355 -8.04 -0.47 28.18
C PRO A 355 -7.84 1.05 28.35
N LEU A 356 -8.50 1.67 29.33
CA LEU A 356 -8.49 3.12 29.53
C LEU A 356 -7.07 3.73 29.61
N GLU A 357 -6.16 3.09 30.33
CA GLU A 357 -4.76 3.54 30.42
C GLU A 357 -4.11 3.64 29.02
N GLN A 358 -4.41 2.68 28.14
CA GLN A 358 -3.90 2.68 26.78
C GLN A 358 -4.65 3.68 25.89
N GLN A 359 -5.94 3.92 26.12
CA GLN A 359 -6.67 5.01 25.45
C GLN A 359 -6.01 6.36 25.73
N ILE A 360 -5.71 6.65 27.00
CA ILE A 360 -5.02 7.87 27.43
C ILE A 360 -3.62 7.93 26.80
N ALA A 361 -2.86 6.84 26.84
CA ALA A 361 -1.51 6.80 26.27
C ALA A 361 -1.50 7.02 24.75
N TYR A 362 -2.41 6.38 24.00
CA TYR A 362 -2.53 6.60 22.56
C TYR A 362 -2.95 8.03 22.23
N GLY A 363 -3.92 8.59 22.96
CA GLY A 363 -4.35 9.98 22.81
C GLY A 363 -3.21 10.97 23.09
N ALA A 364 -2.51 10.82 24.21
CA ALA A 364 -1.36 11.65 24.59
C ALA A 364 -0.25 11.60 23.53
N ASN A 365 0.13 10.39 23.11
CA ASN A 365 1.19 10.21 22.11
C ASN A 365 0.80 10.79 20.75
N ALA A 366 -0.44 10.61 20.30
CA ALA A 366 -0.91 11.18 19.04
C ALA A 366 -0.84 12.72 19.07
N LEU A 367 -1.36 13.35 20.14
CA LEU A 367 -1.33 14.80 20.31
C LEU A 367 0.10 15.35 20.42
N LYS A 368 0.98 14.67 21.18
CA LYS A 368 2.41 15.03 21.32
C LYS A 368 3.11 15.04 19.97
N ILE A 369 3.04 13.94 19.21
CA ILE A 369 3.77 13.79 17.94
C ILE A 369 3.20 14.73 16.86
N MET A 370 1.90 15.03 16.88
CA MET A 370 1.29 16.04 16.00
C MET A 370 1.73 17.47 16.32
N GLY A 371 2.26 17.72 17.51
CA GLY A 371 2.54 19.06 18.04
C GLY A 371 1.27 19.84 18.45
N LEU A 372 0.15 19.12 18.66
CA LEU A 372 -1.16 19.70 18.93
C LEU A 372 -1.34 19.91 20.44
N THR A 373 -0.97 21.09 20.91
CA THR A 373 -1.04 21.49 22.34
C THR A 373 -2.13 22.50 22.64
N GLU A 374 -2.57 23.24 21.62
CA GLU A 374 -3.65 24.21 21.71
C GLU A 374 -4.84 23.68 20.92
N PHE A 375 -6.00 23.65 21.55
CA PHE A 375 -7.20 23.03 20.99
C PHE A 375 -8.18 24.09 20.48
N ALA A 376 -8.53 23.99 19.20
CA ALA A 376 -9.66 24.71 18.64
C ALA A 376 -10.99 24.07 19.10
N PRO A 377 -12.11 24.82 19.08
CA PRO A 377 -13.42 24.26 19.44
C PRO A 377 -13.84 23.04 18.60
N LEU A 378 -13.31 22.94 17.38
CA LEU A 378 -13.52 21.81 16.48
C LEU A 378 -12.19 21.30 15.95
N ILE A 379 -11.93 20.00 16.13
CA ILE A 379 -10.73 19.32 15.62
C ILE A 379 -11.16 18.15 14.75
N VAL A 380 -10.66 18.09 13.52
CA VAL A 380 -11.05 17.06 12.55
C VAL A 380 -9.87 16.17 12.20
N PHE A 381 -9.98 14.87 12.45
CA PHE A 381 -9.04 13.87 11.94
C PHE A 381 -9.51 13.38 10.58
N CYS A 382 -8.74 13.69 9.54
CA CYS A 382 -9.08 13.38 8.15
C CYS A 382 -8.17 12.27 7.61
N GLY A 383 -8.67 11.03 7.64
CA GLY A 383 -8.11 9.93 6.88
C GLY A 383 -8.38 10.11 5.38
N HIS A 384 -7.89 9.21 4.54
CA HIS A 384 -8.23 9.26 3.11
C HIS A 384 -8.51 7.86 2.55
N ARG A 385 -9.20 7.84 1.41
CA ARG A 385 -9.42 6.68 0.57
C ARG A 385 -9.49 7.07 -0.89
N SER A 386 -9.35 6.10 -1.77
CA SER A 386 -9.62 6.25 -3.19
C SER A 386 -11.01 5.68 -3.54
N ALA A 387 -11.63 6.22 -4.59
CA ALA A 387 -12.87 5.71 -5.15
C ALA A 387 -12.62 5.19 -6.58
N THR A 388 -12.66 3.87 -6.73
CA THR A 388 -12.44 3.21 -8.03
C THR A 388 -13.38 2.02 -8.21
N GLU A 389 -13.81 1.78 -9.44
CA GLU A 389 -14.55 0.58 -9.84
C GLU A 389 -13.61 -0.40 -10.58
N ASN A 390 -13.80 -1.71 -10.37
CA ASN A 390 -13.11 -2.76 -11.14
C ASN A 390 -11.56 -2.67 -11.20
N ASN A 391 -10.91 -2.33 -10.10
CA ASN A 391 -9.46 -2.14 -10.07
C ASN A 391 -8.76 -3.14 -9.12
N ALA A 392 -7.96 -4.05 -9.69
CA ALA A 392 -7.14 -5.00 -8.92
C ALA A 392 -6.10 -4.31 -8.03
N HIS A 393 -5.70 -3.09 -8.39
CA HIS A 393 -4.71 -2.27 -7.67
C HIS A 393 -5.35 -1.22 -6.75
N ARG A 394 -6.63 -1.39 -6.37
CA ARG A 394 -7.35 -0.42 -5.52
C ARG A 394 -6.62 -0.12 -4.20
N SER A 395 -6.11 -1.16 -3.53
CA SER A 395 -5.38 -1.00 -2.26
C SER A 395 -4.10 -0.19 -2.39
N ALA A 396 -3.52 -0.06 -3.61
CA ALA A 396 -2.39 0.84 -3.87
C ALA A 396 -2.76 2.33 -3.86
N LEU A 397 -4.05 2.65 -4.02
CA LEU A 397 -4.54 4.02 -4.06
C LEU A 397 -5.06 4.49 -2.70
N ASP A 398 -5.38 3.55 -1.81
CA ASP A 398 -5.74 3.81 -0.42
C ASP A 398 -4.50 4.17 0.43
N CYS A 399 -4.67 4.31 1.74
CA CYS A 399 -3.60 4.78 2.62
C CYS A 399 -2.53 3.71 2.86
N GLY A 400 -1.29 3.99 2.45
CA GLY A 400 -0.13 3.13 2.73
C GLY A 400 0.15 2.97 4.23
N ALA A 401 -0.05 4.04 5.02
CA ALA A 401 0.10 3.99 6.48
C ALA A 401 -1.02 3.19 7.18
N CYS A 402 -2.11 2.86 6.48
CA CYS A 402 -3.18 1.99 6.98
C CYS A 402 -3.10 0.57 6.39
N GLY A 403 -2.00 0.20 5.72
CA GLY A 403 -1.85 -1.11 5.10
C GLY A 403 -2.61 -1.29 3.78
N GLY A 404 -2.78 -0.21 3.01
CA GLY A 404 -3.52 -0.22 1.74
C GLY A 404 -5.03 -0.26 1.95
N ARG A 405 -5.50 0.39 3.03
CA ARG A 405 -6.90 0.44 3.46
C ARG A 405 -7.36 1.89 3.67
N PRO A 406 -8.68 2.16 3.63
CA PRO A 406 -9.23 3.46 3.95
C PRO A 406 -8.81 3.96 5.34
N GLY A 407 -8.51 5.25 5.48
CA GLY A 407 -8.13 5.87 6.75
C GLY A 407 -9.29 6.29 7.66
N GLY A 408 -10.53 6.31 7.14
CA GLY A 408 -11.72 6.72 7.90
C GLY A 408 -11.94 5.97 9.23
N PRO A 409 -11.81 4.63 9.29
CA PRO A 409 -11.91 3.90 10.55
C PRO A 409 -10.91 4.36 11.62
N ASN A 410 -9.65 4.60 11.26
CA ASN A 410 -8.63 5.05 12.21
C ASN A 410 -8.93 6.46 12.74
N ALA A 411 -9.41 7.36 11.88
CA ALA A 411 -9.87 8.67 12.29
C ALA A 411 -11.04 8.59 13.27
N ARG A 412 -12.02 7.70 13.04
CA ARG A 412 -13.14 7.46 13.96
C ARG A 412 -12.67 6.93 15.31
N ILE A 413 -11.73 5.99 15.32
CA ILE A 413 -11.18 5.43 16.56
C ILE A 413 -10.53 6.53 17.39
N LEU A 414 -9.61 7.32 16.83
CA LEU A 414 -8.95 8.39 17.59
C LEU A 414 -9.93 9.47 18.06
N ALA A 415 -10.87 9.88 17.20
CA ALA A 415 -11.90 10.86 17.59
C ALA A 415 -12.76 10.34 18.75
N ALA A 416 -13.16 9.07 18.73
CA ALA A 416 -13.93 8.46 19.81
C ALA A 416 -13.12 8.38 21.12
N LEU A 417 -11.83 8.04 21.04
CA LEU A 417 -10.94 8.01 22.21
C LEU A 417 -10.83 9.40 22.85
N LEU A 418 -10.56 10.44 22.06
CA LEU A 418 -10.34 11.81 22.56
C LEU A 418 -11.65 12.52 22.98
N ASN A 419 -12.81 12.03 22.54
CA ASN A 419 -14.10 12.49 23.04
C ASN A 419 -14.56 11.79 24.34
N SER A 420 -13.88 10.73 24.77
CA SER A 420 -14.21 10.04 26.03
C SER A 420 -13.99 10.99 27.22
N PRO A 421 -14.97 11.16 28.13
CA PRO A 421 -14.83 12.05 29.28
C PRO A 421 -13.59 11.77 30.12
N ALA A 422 -13.28 10.50 30.37
CA ALA A 422 -12.11 10.10 31.15
C ALA A 422 -10.78 10.46 30.47
N VAL A 423 -10.73 10.41 29.13
CA VAL A 423 -9.54 10.79 28.36
C VAL A 423 -9.40 12.31 28.31
N LYS A 424 -10.51 13.05 28.12
CA LYS A 424 -10.50 14.52 28.16
C LYS A 424 -9.98 15.05 29.49
N GLU A 425 -10.47 14.50 30.60
CA GLU A 425 -10.03 14.86 31.95
C GLU A 425 -8.52 14.55 32.12
N ALA A 426 -8.09 13.33 31.80
CA ALA A 426 -6.70 12.91 31.96
C ALA A 426 -5.71 13.72 31.12
N LEU A 427 -6.11 14.18 29.93
CA LEU A 427 -5.28 14.95 29.01
C LEU A 427 -5.52 16.46 29.09
N SER A 428 -6.33 16.93 30.04
CA SER A 428 -6.68 18.35 30.20
C SER A 428 -7.22 19.00 28.91
N ILE A 429 -8.01 18.24 28.15
CA ILE A 429 -8.66 18.73 26.94
C ILE A 429 -9.90 19.54 27.34
N PRO A 430 -10.10 20.76 26.80
CA PRO A 430 -11.28 21.55 27.10
C PRO A 430 -12.59 20.83 26.75
N GLU A 431 -13.62 20.94 27.60
CA GLU A 431 -14.89 20.25 27.40
C GLU A 431 -15.57 20.65 26.07
N GLU A 432 -15.45 21.92 25.68
CA GLU A 432 -16.00 22.49 24.45
C GLU A 432 -15.30 22.03 23.17
N THR A 433 -14.12 21.40 23.28
CA THR A 433 -13.40 20.87 22.12
C THR A 433 -14.07 19.59 21.65
N LEU A 434 -14.55 19.59 20.40
CA LEU A 434 -15.13 18.41 19.79
C LEU A 434 -14.18 17.81 18.75
N PHE A 435 -13.88 16.52 18.87
CA PHE A 435 -13.16 15.78 17.84
C PHE A 435 -14.13 15.12 16.87
N VAL A 436 -13.93 15.32 15.56
CA VAL A 436 -14.75 14.72 14.50
C VAL A 436 -13.86 13.96 13.53
N ALA A 437 -14.31 12.78 13.11
CA ALA A 437 -13.61 12.02 12.07
C ALA A 437 -14.08 12.44 10.68
N ALA A 438 -13.18 12.38 9.72
CA ALA A 438 -13.44 12.66 8.32
C ALA A 438 -12.67 11.72 7.40
N GLU A 439 -13.13 11.61 6.16
CA GLU A 439 -12.43 10.87 5.12
C GLU A 439 -12.40 11.66 3.81
N HIS A 440 -11.19 11.97 3.35
CA HIS A 440 -10.93 12.57 2.05
C HIS A 440 -10.92 11.50 0.96
N ILE A 441 -11.83 11.61 0.00
CA ILE A 441 -11.88 10.75 -1.19
C ILE A 441 -10.97 11.36 -2.26
N THR A 442 -9.75 10.86 -2.39
CA THR A 442 -8.68 11.49 -3.18
C THR A 442 -9.00 11.60 -4.67
N THR A 443 -9.83 10.71 -5.21
CA THR A 443 -10.24 10.69 -6.61
C THR A 443 -11.23 11.82 -6.96
N THR A 444 -12.10 12.17 -6.00
CA THR A 444 -13.21 13.12 -6.18
C THR A 444 -13.01 14.44 -5.43
N GLY A 445 -12.04 14.48 -4.51
CA GLY A 445 -11.79 15.61 -3.61
C GLY A 445 -12.87 15.82 -2.56
N GLU A 446 -13.86 14.93 -2.47
CA GLU A 446 -14.93 15.04 -1.49
C GLU A 446 -14.38 14.70 -0.10
N VAL A 447 -14.78 15.46 0.92
CA VAL A 447 -14.46 15.16 2.32
C VAL A 447 -15.74 14.80 3.05
N GLU A 448 -15.86 13.52 3.41
CA GLU A 448 -17.00 13.00 4.16
C GLU A 448 -16.74 13.19 5.66
N LEU A 449 -17.53 14.04 6.33
CA LEU A 449 -17.47 14.21 7.78
C LEU A 449 -18.39 13.21 8.48
N PHE A 450 -17.84 12.39 9.38
CA PHE A 450 -18.57 11.45 10.22
C PHE A 450 -19.12 12.14 11.46
N ALA A 451 -20.09 13.03 11.25
CA ALA A 451 -20.63 13.94 12.26
C ALA A 451 -22.01 13.51 12.82
N ALA A 452 -22.39 12.23 12.70
CA ALA A 452 -23.73 11.77 13.04
C ALA A 452 -24.09 11.94 14.53
N ASP A 453 -23.08 11.89 15.41
CA ASP A 453 -23.24 11.97 16.87
C ASP A 453 -22.82 13.34 17.43
N THR A 454 -22.76 14.36 16.57
CA THR A 454 -22.36 15.72 16.98
C THR A 454 -23.48 16.38 17.79
N PRO A 455 -23.17 17.05 18.91
CA PRO A 455 -24.11 17.94 19.59
C PRO A 455 -24.76 18.97 18.65
N GLU A 456 -26.05 19.27 18.84
CA GLU A 456 -26.80 20.24 18.03
C GLU A 456 -26.15 21.63 18.02
N GLU A 457 -25.53 22.02 19.13
CA GLU A 457 -24.80 23.29 19.30
C GLU A 457 -23.65 23.48 18.30
N LYS A 458 -23.09 22.37 17.77
CA LYS A 458 -22.00 22.37 16.79
C LYS A 458 -22.49 22.13 15.36
N ALA A 459 -23.79 22.00 15.13
CA ALA A 459 -24.35 21.70 13.82
C ALA A 459 -24.03 22.79 12.77
N ASP A 460 -24.12 24.06 13.16
CA ASP A 460 -23.84 25.20 12.27
C ASP A 460 -22.35 25.29 11.92
N GLU A 461 -21.46 25.08 12.89
CA GLU A 461 -20.00 25.03 12.67
C GLU A 461 -19.63 23.92 11.68
N ILE A 462 -20.25 22.74 11.83
CA ILE A 462 -20.04 21.61 10.93
C ILE A 462 -20.63 21.87 9.54
N ALA A 463 -21.80 22.49 9.45
CA ALA A 463 -22.41 22.85 8.16
C ALA A 463 -21.54 23.86 7.40
N ALA A 464 -21.02 24.87 8.09
CA ALA A 464 -20.09 25.84 7.52
C ALA A 464 -18.80 25.16 7.04
N LEU A 465 -18.20 24.29 7.86
CA LEU A 465 -17.00 23.55 7.48
C LEU A 465 -17.22 22.65 6.25
N LYS A 466 -18.37 21.95 6.18
CA LYS A 466 -18.72 21.12 5.00
C LYS A 466 -18.76 21.96 3.73
N GLU A 467 -19.36 23.15 3.80
CA GLU A 467 -19.47 24.05 2.67
C GLU A 467 -18.10 24.60 2.24
N ASP A 468 -17.23 24.96 3.18
CA ASP A 468 -15.88 25.45 2.86
C ASP A 468 -14.97 24.35 2.31
N LEU A 469 -15.08 23.11 2.81
CA LEU A 469 -14.44 21.93 2.22
C LEU A 469 -14.92 21.69 0.79
N ARG A 470 -16.23 21.85 0.53
CA ARG A 470 -16.81 21.72 -0.82
C ARG A 470 -16.24 22.79 -1.76
N LYS A 471 -16.15 24.05 -1.33
CA LYS A 471 -15.54 25.14 -2.12
C LYS A 471 -14.06 24.87 -2.40
N ALA A 472 -13.31 24.43 -1.38
CA ALA A 472 -11.89 24.10 -1.51
C ALA A 472 -11.67 22.98 -2.54
N SER A 473 -12.49 21.92 -2.47
CA SER A 473 -12.49 20.82 -3.44
C SER A 473 -12.84 21.26 -4.86
N GLN A 474 -13.87 22.08 -5.04
CA GLN A 474 -14.28 22.59 -6.35
C GLN A 474 -13.19 23.41 -7.05
N ARG A 475 -12.39 24.16 -6.29
CA ARG A 475 -11.26 24.94 -6.81
C ARG A 475 -10.16 24.06 -7.42
N LEU A 476 -10.04 22.81 -6.99
CA LEU A 476 -9.02 21.86 -7.45
C LEU A 476 -9.47 21.01 -8.65
N ALA A 477 -10.73 21.15 -9.09
CA ALA A 477 -11.26 20.53 -10.31
C ALA A 477 -11.09 18.99 -10.40
N TYR A 478 -11.42 18.28 -9.32
CA TYR A 478 -11.39 16.81 -9.29
C TYR A 478 -12.30 16.12 -10.32
N GLY A 479 -11.93 14.91 -10.76
CA GLY A 479 -12.57 14.18 -11.85
C GLY A 479 -13.56 13.10 -11.43
N ASN A 480 -14.78 13.46 -11.05
CA ASN A 480 -15.82 12.51 -10.57
C ASN A 480 -16.22 11.42 -11.58
N LYS A 481 -16.16 11.72 -12.88
CA LYS A 481 -16.52 10.76 -13.94
C LYS A 481 -15.61 9.54 -13.94
N LYS A 482 -14.31 9.75 -13.74
CA LYS A 482 -13.28 8.69 -13.76
C LYS A 482 -13.43 7.71 -12.60
N ALA A 483 -13.79 8.20 -11.42
CA ALA A 483 -13.97 7.38 -10.22
C ALA A 483 -15.06 6.30 -10.38
N ASN A 484 -16.10 6.61 -11.17
CA ASN A 484 -17.27 5.75 -11.36
C ASN A 484 -17.22 4.92 -12.66
N ASP A 485 -16.27 5.20 -13.55
CA ASP A 485 -16.11 4.48 -14.81
C ASP A 485 -15.31 3.20 -14.59
N TRP A 486 -15.99 2.06 -14.75
CA TRP A 486 -15.41 0.72 -14.60
C TRP A 486 -14.39 0.33 -15.70
N SER A 487 -14.32 1.09 -16.79
CA SER A 487 -13.34 0.93 -17.86
C SER A 487 -12.10 1.82 -17.68
N GLU A 488 -12.17 2.78 -16.74
CA GLU A 488 -11.07 3.70 -16.48
C GLU A 488 -9.91 2.97 -15.79
N VAL A 489 -8.80 2.84 -16.51
CA VAL A 489 -7.57 2.23 -16.02
C VAL A 489 -6.77 3.17 -15.12
N ARG A 490 -7.03 4.48 -15.18
CA ARG A 490 -6.40 5.55 -14.39
C ARG A 490 -7.45 6.44 -13.71
N PRO A 491 -8.16 5.92 -12.68
CA PRO A 491 -9.13 6.72 -11.95
C PRO A 491 -8.46 7.93 -11.28
N GLU A 492 -7.22 7.76 -10.82
CA GLU A 492 -6.30 8.80 -10.37
C GLU A 492 -4.84 8.33 -10.50
N TRP A 493 -3.90 9.23 -10.23
CA TRP A 493 -2.45 8.95 -10.24
C TRP A 493 -1.91 8.37 -8.93
N GLY A 494 -2.72 8.31 -7.87
CA GLY A 494 -2.27 7.95 -6.54
C GLY A 494 -1.16 8.90 -6.08
N LEU A 495 -0.06 8.34 -5.60
CA LEU A 495 1.10 9.07 -5.08
C LEU A 495 2.20 9.28 -6.15
N ALA A 496 1.87 9.19 -7.44
CA ALA A 496 2.84 9.47 -8.48
C ALA A 496 3.37 10.91 -8.38
N ASN A 497 4.61 11.11 -8.80
CA ASN A 497 5.40 12.34 -8.63
C ASN A 497 5.76 12.76 -7.19
N ASN A 498 5.51 11.90 -6.20
CA ASN A 498 6.07 12.10 -4.85
C ASN A 498 7.61 12.22 -4.92
N ALA A 499 8.17 13.08 -4.07
CA ALA A 499 9.57 13.50 -4.17
C ALA A 499 10.18 13.90 -2.82
N ALA A 500 9.39 14.46 -1.90
CA ALA A 500 9.89 14.93 -0.61
C ALA A 500 9.04 14.49 0.58
N PHE A 501 9.67 14.41 1.75
CA PHE A 501 9.00 14.26 3.05
C PHE A 501 9.47 15.40 3.95
N ILE A 502 8.57 16.29 4.35
CA ILE A 502 8.91 17.51 5.10
C ILE A 502 8.38 17.36 6.52
N VAL A 503 9.29 17.45 7.49
CA VAL A 503 9.05 17.44 8.93
C VAL A 503 9.32 18.84 9.46
N ALA A 504 8.26 19.65 9.55
CA ALA A 504 8.37 21.05 9.93
C ALA A 504 7.02 21.60 10.45
N PRO A 505 7.03 22.75 11.14
CA PRO A 505 5.79 23.44 11.49
C PRO A 505 5.00 23.83 10.24
N ARG A 506 3.65 23.87 10.33
CA ARG A 506 2.81 24.19 9.15
C ARG A 506 3.17 25.53 8.51
N TRP A 507 3.54 26.54 9.30
CA TRP A 507 3.91 27.85 8.78
C TRP A 507 5.10 27.80 7.81
N PHE A 508 6.00 26.82 7.95
CA PHE A 508 7.19 26.66 7.11
C PHE A 508 6.83 26.38 5.65
N THR A 509 5.73 25.67 5.41
CA THR A 509 5.26 25.30 4.06
C THR A 509 3.99 26.03 3.64
N LYS A 510 3.48 26.96 4.46
CA LYS A 510 2.14 27.56 4.27
C LYS A 510 2.01 28.35 2.96
N LYS A 511 3.08 29.04 2.55
CA LYS A 511 3.09 29.90 1.35
C LYS A 511 3.67 29.22 0.11
N SER A 512 4.12 27.98 0.23
CA SER A 512 4.82 27.26 -0.84
C SER A 512 3.86 26.35 -1.58
N ASP A 513 3.82 26.44 -2.92
CA ASP A 513 3.18 25.42 -3.75
C ASP A 513 4.15 24.26 -3.98
N LEU A 514 3.89 23.14 -3.31
CA LEU A 514 4.68 21.93 -3.40
C LEU A 514 4.19 20.96 -4.48
N GLU A 515 3.22 21.40 -5.30
CA GLU A 515 2.71 20.70 -6.48
C GLU A 515 2.15 19.30 -6.17
N GLY A 516 1.71 19.03 -4.94
CA GLY A 516 1.32 17.68 -4.52
C GLY A 516 2.46 16.66 -4.59
N ARG A 517 3.72 17.07 -4.41
CA ARG A 517 4.91 16.20 -4.48
C ARG A 517 5.55 15.91 -3.12
N ALA A 518 5.08 16.56 -2.06
CA ALA A 518 5.65 16.44 -0.72
C ALA A 518 4.67 15.79 0.26
N PHE A 519 5.12 14.76 0.95
CA PHE A 519 4.49 14.28 2.16
C PHE A 519 4.76 15.30 3.27
N LEU A 520 3.72 15.73 3.98
CA LEU A 520 3.83 16.80 4.97
C LEU A 520 3.51 16.27 6.35
N HIS A 521 4.50 16.24 7.25
CA HIS A 521 4.31 15.92 8.66
C HIS A 521 4.49 17.19 9.51
N SER A 522 3.48 17.53 10.31
CA SER A 522 3.60 18.63 11.26
C SER A 522 4.54 18.23 12.40
N TYR A 523 5.49 19.10 12.73
CA TYR A 523 6.45 18.88 13.80
C TYR A 523 6.92 20.22 14.34
N ASP A 524 7.06 20.32 15.66
CA ASP A 524 7.59 21.50 16.34
C ASP A 524 8.70 21.07 17.30
N TRP A 525 9.94 21.42 16.97
CA TRP A 525 11.12 20.98 17.72
C TRP A 525 11.19 21.60 19.11
N GLU A 526 10.59 22.77 19.33
CA GLU A 526 10.58 23.43 20.65
C GLU A 526 9.73 22.66 21.66
N LYS A 527 8.71 21.96 21.17
CA LYS A 527 7.80 21.11 21.97
C LYS A 527 8.34 19.70 22.17
N ASP A 528 9.42 19.32 21.47
CA ASP A 528 10.02 17.99 21.49
C ASP A 528 11.39 18.00 22.19
N SER A 529 11.38 18.43 23.46
CA SER A 529 12.61 18.65 24.23
C SER A 529 13.48 17.41 24.44
N ASP A 530 12.93 16.20 24.27
CA ASP A 530 13.63 14.91 24.38
C ASP A 530 13.98 14.30 23.01
N GLY A 531 13.50 14.86 21.89
CA GLY A 531 13.68 14.31 20.54
C GLY A 531 12.88 13.04 20.26
N SER A 532 12.00 12.60 21.17
CA SER A 532 11.25 11.35 21.04
C SER A 532 10.26 11.39 19.88
N SER A 533 9.65 12.56 19.64
CA SER A 533 8.67 12.73 18.57
C SER A 533 9.37 12.71 17.21
N LEU A 534 10.50 13.41 17.08
CA LEU A 534 11.31 13.38 15.86
C LEU A 534 11.82 11.97 15.57
N THR A 535 12.28 11.25 16.60
CA THR A 535 12.69 9.85 16.48
C THR A 535 11.55 9.01 15.93
N ALA A 536 10.34 9.10 16.52
CA ALA A 536 9.17 8.36 16.04
C ALA A 536 8.79 8.71 14.60
N ILE A 537 8.91 9.98 14.20
CA ILE A 537 8.63 10.44 12.84
C ILE A 537 9.64 9.86 11.83
N LEU A 538 10.93 9.86 12.17
CA LEU A 538 12.00 9.39 11.30
C LEU A 538 12.05 7.87 11.21
N THR A 539 11.71 7.13 12.26
CA THR A 539 11.80 5.66 12.24
C THR A 539 10.55 4.97 11.68
N ALA A 540 9.42 5.68 11.54
CA ALA A 540 8.17 5.10 11.03
C ALA A 540 7.57 5.88 9.84
N PRO A 541 6.92 7.06 9.99
CA PRO A 541 6.37 7.82 8.86
C PRO A 541 7.36 8.09 7.71
N MET A 542 8.61 8.47 8.01
CA MET A 542 9.62 8.72 6.98
C MET A 542 9.98 7.44 6.21
N VAL A 543 10.13 6.32 6.92
CA VAL A 543 10.39 5.00 6.30
C VAL A 543 9.23 4.57 5.40
N VAL A 544 7.99 4.79 5.83
CA VAL A 544 6.80 4.54 4.99
C VAL A 544 6.80 5.43 3.74
N ALA A 545 7.12 6.72 3.88
CA ALA A 545 7.26 7.63 2.75
C ALA A 545 8.37 7.19 1.79
N GLN A 546 9.50 6.68 2.32
CA GLN A 546 10.59 6.13 1.53
C GLN A 546 10.17 4.88 0.77
N TRP A 547 9.42 3.97 1.38
CA TRP A 547 8.88 2.79 0.70
C TRP A 547 7.89 3.14 -0.42
N ILE A 548 7.02 4.12 -0.18
CA ILE A 548 6.13 4.64 -1.22
C ILE A 548 6.96 5.23 -2.36
N ASN A 549 7.93 6.10 -2.05
CA ASN A 549 8.79 6.71 -3.06
C ASN A 549 9.55 5.65 -3.88
N ALA A 550 10.19 4.68 -3.21
CA ALA A 550 10.90 3.58 -3.86
C ALA A 550 9.96 2.78 -4.78
N GLN A 551 8.74 2.46 -4.33
CA GLN A 551 7.78 1.73 -5.15
C GLN A 551 7.46 2.46 -6.46
N TYR A 552 7.19 3.76 -6.41
CA TYR A 552 6.94 4.56 -7.61
C TYR A 552 8.21 4.73 -8.45
N PHE A 553 9.35 4.96 -7.82
CA PHE A 553 10.66 5.08 -8.46
C PHE A 553 10.95 3.85 -9.31
N PHE A 554 10.99 2.67 -8.70
CA PHE A 554 11.41 1.44 -9.37
C PHE A 554 10.37 0.95 -10.37
N SER A 555 9.07 1.07 -10.09
CA SER A 555 8.03 0.77 -11.09
C SER A 555 8.08 1.69 -12.31
N THR A 556 8.69 2.88 -12.20
CA THR A 556 8.91 3.78 -13.34
C THR A 556 10.24 3.51 -14.02
N PHE A 557 11.26 3.18 -13.24
CA PHE A 557 12.61 2.86 -13.69
C PHE A 557 12.64 1.64 -14.62
N ASP A 558 12.05 0.53 -14.18
CA ASP A 558 11.84 -0.67 -14.98
C ASP A 558 10.54 -1.34 -14.53
N ASN A 559 9.47 -1.15 -15.29
CA ASN A 559 8.16 -1.70 -14.94
C ASN A 559 8.06 -3.21 -15.16
N VAL A 560 8.92 -3.79 -16.00
CA VAL A 560 8.94 -5.23 -16.23
C VAL A 560 9.57 -5.90 -15.01
N ALA A 561 10.69 -5.36 -14.53
CA ALA A 561 11.40 -5.91 -13.39
C ALA A 561 10.78 -5.56 -12.04
N PHE A 562 10.24 -4.34 -11.85
CA PHE A 562 9.80 -3.84 -10.54
C PHE A 562 8.36 -3.29 -10.53
N GLY A 563 7.59 -3.60 -11.56
CA GLY A 563 6.23 -3.09 -11.72
C GLY A 563 5.17 -4.18 -11.90
N GLY A 564 3.95 -3.71 -12.11
CA GLY A 564 2.78 -4.54 -12.41
C GLY A 564 2.69 -4.96 -13.90
N GLY A 565 3.53 -4.39 -14.76
CA GLY A 565 3.32 -4.40 -16.21
C GLY A 565 2.07 -3.61 -16.62
N SER A 566 1.54 -3.86 -17.82
CA SER A 566 0.31 -3.22 -18.31
C SER A 566 -0.97 -3.83 -17.70
N LYS A 567 -1.88 -2.99 -17.20
CA LYS A 567 -3.24 -3.41 -16.79
C LYS A 567 -4.03 -4.08 -17.91
N VAL A 568 -3.69 -3.82 -19.18
CA VAL A 568 -4.38 -4.38 -20.35
C VAL A 568 -4.17 -5.89 -20.48
N THR A 569 -3.00 -6.38 -20.10
CA THR A 569 -2.57 -7.77 -20.24
C THR A 569 -2.61 -8.53 -18.91
N GLN A 570 -3.10 -7.89 -17.84
CA GLN A 570 -3.13 -8.47 -16.50
C GLN A 570 -4.28 -9.45 -16.32
N ASN A 571 -3.99 -10.56 -15.63
CA ASN A 571 -4.96 -11.49 -15.11
C ASN A 571 -4.84 -11.56 -13.59
N ILE A 572 -5.98 -11.56 -12.89
CA ILE A 572 -6.02 -11.97 -11.49
C ILE A 572 -5.82 -13.48 -11.46
N THR A 573 -4.84 -13.93 -10.66
CA THR A 573 -4.47 -15.35 -10.55
C THR A 573 -4.70 -15.84 -9.13
N GLY A 574 -5.42 -16.96 -9.00
CA GLY A 574 -5.73 -17.62 -7.73
C GLY A 574 -6.38 -16.73 -6.66
N LYS A 575 -6.87 -15.53 -6.99
CA LYS A 575 -7.16 -14.42 -6.04
C LYS A 575 -5.99 -14.01 -5.13
N VAL A 576 -4.76 -14.46 -5.43
CA VAL A 576 -3.57 -14.14 -4.63
C VAL A 576 -2.88 -12.87 -5.13
N GLY A 577 -2.78 -12.72 -6.46
CA GLY A 577 -2.02 -11.63 -7.10
C GLY A 577 -2.40 -11.42 -8.56
N VAL A 578 -1.57 -10.63 -9.26
CA VAL A 578 -1.72 -10.35 -10.69
C VAL A 578 -0.56 -10.97 -11.49
N MET A 579 -0.86 -11.42 -12.70
CA MET A 579 0.12 -11.90 -13.68
C MET A 579 -0.06 -11.17 -15.01
N GLN A 580 1.03 -10.98 -15.75
CA GLN A 580 1.01 -10.61 -17.18
C GLN A 580 0.74 -11.86 -18.05
N GLY A 581 -0.37 -11.89 -18.79
CA GLY A 581 -0.67 -13.03 -19.67
C GLY A 581 -0.92 -14.33 -18.90
N ASN A 582 -0.47 -15.46 -19.47
CA ASN A 582 -0.77 -16.81 -18.96
C ASN A 582 0.38 -17.49 -18.18
N ALA A 583 1.61 -16.99 -18.29
CA ALA A 583 2.80 -17.67 -17.77
C ALA A 583 3.93 -16.71 -17.36
N SER A 584 3.59 -15.53 -16.84
CA SER A 584 4.56 -14.67 -16.15
C SER A 584 4.70 -15.04 -14.67
N ASP A 585 5.65 -14.39 -14.01
CA ASP A 585 5.69 -14.39 -12.56
C ASP A 585 4.50 -13.64 -11.95
N LEU A 586 4.28 -13.77 -10.63
CA LEU A 586 3.41 -12.85 -9.91
C LEU A 586 4.02 -11.45 -9.97
N MET A 587 3.31 -10.54 -10.63
CA MET A 587 3.79 -9.18 -10.80
C MET A 587 3.82 -8.46 -9.46
N HIS A 588 4.80 -7.58 -9.33
CA HIS A 588 5.16 -7.00 -8.06
C HIS A 588 5.42 -5.50 -8.29
N GLY A 589 4.55 -4.64 -7.77
CA GLY A 589 4.66 -3.19 -7.91
C GLY A 589 3.51 -2.55 -8.69
N LEU A 590 3.71 -1.31 -9.13
CA LEU A 590 2.67 -0.50 -9.76
C LEU A 590 2.62 -0.75 -11.27
N PRO A 591 1.42 -0.81 -11.88
CA PRO A 591 1.30 -1.01 -13.31
C PRO A 591 1.70 0.24 -14.10
N LEU A 592 2.03 0.07 -15.38
CA LEU A 592 2.37 1.17 -16.30
C LEU A 592 1.37 2.33 -16.23
N GLN A 593 0.07 2.03 -16.16
CA GLN A 593 -0.98 3.05 -16.11
C GLN A 593 -0.94 3.91 -14.84
N SER A 594 -0.26 3.49 -13.77
CA SER A 594 -0.08 4.29 -12.56
C SER A 594 1.12 5.23 -12.61
N VAL A 595 2.06 5.01 -13.54
CA VAL A 595 3.36 5.70 -13.58
C VAL A 595 3.69 6.33 -14.93
N PHE A 596 3.00 5.96 -16.02
CA PHE A 596 3.20 6.44 -17.39
C PHE A 596 1.94 7.11 -17.95
N ASN A 597 2.14 8.26 -18.60
CA ASN A 597 1.12 8.95 -19.40
C ASN A 597 0.82 8.19 -20.69
N SER A 598 1.88 7.77 -21.37
CA SER A 598 1.87 6.98 -22.60
C SER A 598 3.07 6.03 -22.59
N ASP A 599 3.12 5.09 -23.54
CA ASP A 599 4.13 4.01 -23.57
C ASP A 599 5.59 4.50 -23.48
N GLY A 600 5.90 5.71 -23.96
CA GLY A 600 7.24 6.30 -23.91
C GLY A 600 7.39 7.49 -22.97
N LYS A 601 6.35 7.91 -22.24
CA LYS A 601 6.39 9.11 -21.39
C LYS A 601 5.94 8.81 -19.97
N ALA A 602 6.92 8.72 -19.07
CA ALA A 602 6.67 8.64 -17.64
C ALA A 602 5.88 9.87 -17.16
N PHE A 603 4.88 9.64 -16.31
CA PHE A 603 4.25 10.69 -15.52
C PHE A 603 5.06 10.91 -14.24
N HIS A 604 5.45 9.83 -13.55
CA HIS A 604 6.31 9.91 -12.38
C HIS A 604 7.75 10.23 -12.80
N THR A 605 8.39 11.16 -12.11
CA THR A 605 9.83 11.40 -12.24
C THR A 605 10.57 10.52 -11.24
N PRO A 606 11.39 9.54 -11.66
CA PRO A 606 12.10 8.65 -10.75
C PRO A 606 13.25 9.42 -10.07
N ILE A 607 13.00 9.87 -8.84
CA ILE A 607 13.98 10.49 -7.93
C ILE A 607 13.85 9.89 -6.53
N ARG A 608 14.97 9.72 -5.83
CA ARG A 608 14.97 9.28 -4.43
C ARG A 608 14.36 10.33 -3.51
N LEU A 609 13.72 9.87 -2.44
CA LEU A 609 13.05 10.73 -1.48
C LEU A 609 14.03 11.75 -0.87
N THR A 610 13.65 13.02 -0.89
CA THR A 610 14.32 14.09 -0.13
C THR A 610 13.57 14.34 1.17
N VAL A 611 14.21 14.07 2.31
CA VAL A 611 13.69 14.34 3.65
C VAL A 611 14.21 15.70 4.12
N VAL A 612 13.30 16.63 4.41
CA VAL A 612 13.61 17.94 4.97
C VAL A 612 13.16 17.97 6.42
N VAL A 613 14.07 18.22 7.35
CA VAL A 613 13.78 18.31 8.79
C VAL A 613 14.10 19.72 9.29
N TYR A 614 13.11 20.40 9.83
CA TYR A 614 13.28 21.67 10.54
C TYR A 614 13.51 21.38 12.03
N ALA A 615 14.78 21.23 12.41
CA ALA A 615 15.21 20.99 13.78
C ALA A 615 16.69 21.36 13.95
N PRO A 616 17.16 21.68 15.17
CA PRO A 616 18.57 21.87 15.44
C PRO A 616 19.41 20.62 15.10
N LYS A 617 20.57 20.82 14.47
CA LYS A 617 21.43 19.70 14.05
C LYS A 617 21.83 18.78 15.22
N ASN A 618 22.10 19.35 16.39
CA ASN A 618 22.43 18.60 17.61
C ASN A 618 21.29 17.71 18.14
N ARG A 619 20.06 17.88 17.65
CA ARG A 619 18.94 16.96 17.91
C ARG A 619 18.89 15.81 16.90
N LEU A 620 19.26 16.09 15.66
CA LEU A 620 19.13 15.15 14.56
C LEU A 620 20.27 14.14 14.50
N ASP A 621 21.51 14.58 14.70
CA ASP A 621 22.70 13.70 14.62
C ASP A 621 22.59 12.49 15.57
N PRO A 622 22.28 12.65 16.88
CA PRO A 622 22.17 11.50 17.79
C PRO A 622 21.08 10.50 17.39
N ILE A 623 19.95 10.98 16.87
CA ILE A 623 18.85 10.10 16.42
C ILE A 623 19.33 9.21 15.27
N ILE A 624 20.12 9.75 14.34
CA ILE A 624 20.67 8.95 13.24
C ILE A 624 21.71 7.97 13.75
N ASP A 625 22.62 8.42 14.63
CA ASP A 625 23.69 7.61 15.20
C ASP A 625 23.16 6.44 16.06
N GLU A 626 22.01 6.60 16.71
CA GLU A 626 21.40 5.55 17.53
C GLU A 626 20.61 4.51 16.71
N HIS A 627 20.23 4.82 15.47
CA HIS A 627 19.34 3.99 14.67
C HIS A 627 20.02 3.46 13.40
N PRO A 628 20.46 2.18 13.38
CA PRO A 628 21.12 1.58 12.21
C PRO A 628 20.30 1.65 10.92
N LEU A 629 18.97 1.62 11.01
CA LEU A 629 18.08 1.79 9.86
C LEU A 629 18.29 3.16 9.20
N LEU A 630 18.38 4.24 9.98
CA LEU A 630 18.59 5.59 9.46
C LEU A 630 19.99 5.75 8.89
N GLN A 631 21.00 5.16 9.53
CA GLN A 631 22.37 5.15 9.02
C GLN A 631 22.46 4.48 7.65
N LYS A 632 21.77 3.35 7.46
CA LYS A 632 21.72 2.68 6.15
C LYS A 632 21.03 3.54 5.12
N LEU A 633 19.84 4.06 5.43
CA LEU A 633 19.06 4.85 4.46
C LEU A 633 19.79 6.13 4.02
N PHE A 634 20.36 6.89 4.97
CA PHE A 634 21.06 8.13 4.66
C PHE A 634 22.52 7.90 4.21
N GLY A 635 23.25 7.03 4.90
CA GLY A 635 24.68 6.78 4.65
C GLY A 635 24.94 6.06 3.33
N ASN A 636 24.08 5.13 2.92
CA ASN A 636 24.17 4.45 1.63
C ASN A 636 23.44 5.19 0.50
N GLY A 637 22.90 6.38 0.77
CA GLY A 637 22.27 7.24 -0.23
C GLY A 637 20.93 6.74 -0.77
N TRP A 638 20.16 5.97 0.01
CA TRP A 638 18.80 5.60 -0.36
C TRP A 638 17.80 6.74 -0.17
N VAL A 639 18.12 7.68 0.72
CA VAL A 639 17.33 8.87 1.04
C VAL A 639 18.28 10.06 1.19
N HIS A 640 17.87 11.23 0.68
CA HIS A 640 18.61 12.48 0.88
C HIS A 640 18.07 13.22 2.09
N LEU A 641 18.90 13.49 3.09
CA LEU A 641 18.51 14.25 4.27
C LEU A 641 18.99 15.70 4.16
N ILE A 642 18.08 16.65 4.41
CA ILE A 642 18.35 18.07 4.54
C ILE A 642 17.88 18.53 5.91
N CYS A 643 18.81 19.03 6.73
CA CYS A 643 18.52 19.67 8.00
C CYS A 643 18.45 21.19 7.80
N ILE A 644 17.31 21.79 8.09
CA ILE A 644 17.15 23.24 8.19
C ILE A 644 17.28 23.60 9.67
N ASN A 645 18.45 24.10 10.05
CA ASN A 645 18.73 24.49 11.42
C ASN A 645 18.03 25.83 11.73
N PRO A 646 17.18 25.90 12.78
CA PRO A 646 16.55 27.16 13.20
C PRO A 646 17.55 28.17 13.80
N ASN A 647 18.74 27.73 14.22
CA ASN A 647 19.78 28.54 14.88
C ASN A 647 20.97 28.84 13.98
#